data_AF-A0A139WW57-F1
#
_entry.id   AF-A0A139WW57-F1
#
_cell.length_a   1.000
_cell.length_b   1.000
_cell.length_c   1.000
_cell.angle_alpha   90.00
_cell.angle_beta   90.00
_cell.angle_gamma   90.00
#
_symmetry.space_group_name_H-M   'P 1'
#
loop_
_entity.id
_entity.type
_entity.pdbx_description
1 polymer ?
#
loop_
_entity_poly.entity_id
_entity_poly.type
_entity_poly.pdbx_seq_one_letter_code
_entity_poly.pdbx_strand_id
1 'polypeptide(L)'
;MSTIRTGNNELVFVDYSDILDKILQVLRNQQPKNLFGVSTDGMRLRIDVDAVASQVAQLQMSNPLGAAANNAKSATVNFSPGCKELFPDKIQAIADCVRQILGDAIAQQRPSANVKEFVESLVTDLQTFKGDTASLNFTYPFSSYEGLQKQRLTVPDRNHKEKAVLRFHKLTIAVQKTREFNEHLKKGLEQYIKVQCASANEEEREELGYLLDDLYKDKDNPQLDFYRLQRIIDTETLGKLKKKAQINYLEYLYENVNTDTRSSNTEAVIYLQDTIRRLRLIEEYINEANKADGDYLVTYAGVSLNYKDIFSRAEAYEMLPIIPKIEGYLGETTDDERGEVQFILGVKLKFDGKVQAYGGKKVFEYYLNLLDPESQQHKEELANPLRKEIFARKVLKILFLYYCLFAINPKLSQLEYNPISNFEQKVVQIFKKDDENTKQQLLSNIVKYFKEYNIQEKISKLKKLLVQLINSGRTFSIREYPQHLSISQGILEQDIHTILHQSTFFKPILKGNPKEVIKYISVGDANVKEDALCSLPAKITITDIHYVATEDKQTFKMDYEQTNIGALPLLFLPWSDKKCQDIYKSHFINRKLLLFPYKLENSKLESQELFLYRFTFGLLTYICLRVLLHKQNKLFIPILRLHQHTKEDDAPIEKFIASFAHVLSHLLNERHRSNTQGVDIRDLQSKGKFKVPNVLSSLYSVLPKSFTFSNSSDFPRNINKLAIVIVSSRESDRRWNGSQKISNLMGEILLLSCQESTVRVQLLKTFSENYEHQQMFRNPTVIIDEVAKLYGKGCRHFLYIAKAPYTSTLNMTKTEDDRLFFLSQEVIGALKAQHQDIKIYPMFFDKYYAVRSQKIDVSASLYIQDTAELTNLVDDPSKKSVVFFNLFNGVIVGTRSDRYYNGVISYSTFLNIYEGILDEEDIYKGLIFKGELKNEILQYLTLFHFSRYEKAKDINLKLDPYENLIGENSVGSLSLFSHMRGKVDFNSLAFLTEVKKILNVQFV
;
A
#
# COMPACT_ATOMS: atom_id res chain seq x y z
N MET A 1 45.09 1.09 10.92
CA MET A 1 45.11 0.37 9.63
C MET A 1 44.89 -1.11 9.91
N SER A 2 43.69 -1.60 9.61
CA SER A 2 43.33 -3.01 9.57
C SER A 2 42.73 -3.24 8.19
N THR A 3 43.38 -4.08 7.40
CA THR A 3 42.95 -4.50 6.06
C THR A 3 41.61 -5.21 6.17
N ILE A 4 40.52 -4.48 5.85
CA ILE A 4 39.18 -5.05 5.70
C ILE A 4 39.21 -5.90 4.42
N ARG A 5 39.17 -7.23 4.58
CA ARG A 5 38.82 -8.14 3.49
C ARG A 5 37.47 -7.69 2.94
N THR A 6 37.42 -7.36 1.64
CA THR A 6 36.18 -7.14 0.88
C THR A 6 35.26 -8.35 1.07
N GLY A 7 34.26 -8.21 1.94
CA GLY A 7 33.27 -9.26 2.17
C GLY A 7 32.50 -9.52 0.87
N ASN A 8 32.35 -10.80 0.53
CA ASN A 8 31.44 -11.30 -0.50
C ASN A 8 30.00 -10.90 -0.13
N ASN A 9 29.57 -9.69 -0.52
CA ASN A 9 28.17 -9.31 -0.47
C ASN A 9 27.48 -9.85 -1.73
N GLU A 10 26.39 -10.60 -1.56
CA GLU A 10 25.68 -11.25 -2.66
C GLU A 10 24.85 -10.28 -3.52
N LEU A 11 24.88 -8.98 -3.26
CA LEU A 11 24.15 -7.99 -4.05
C LEU A 11 24.74 -7.80 -5.45
N VAL A 12 23.97 -7.19 -6.35
CA VAL A 12 24.45 -6.83 -7.70
C VAL A 12 25.09 -5.45 -7.61
N PHE A 13 26.30 -5.30 -8.17
CA PHE A 13 26.96 -3.99 -8.24
C PHE A 13 26.34 -3.12 -9.33
N VAL A 14 26.32 -1.82 -9.08
CA VAL A 14 25.94 -0.79 -10.07
C VAL A 14 27.12 0.13 -10.37
N ASP A 15 27.28 0.50 -11.63
CA ASP A 15 28.29 1.46 -12.07
C ASP A 15 27.68 2.58 -12.93
N TYR A 16 27.54 3.77 -12.34
CA TYR A 16 26.95 4.93 -13.03
C TYR A 16 28.01 5.86 -13.64
N SER A 17 29.29 5.50 -13.61
CA SER A 17 30.38 6.41 -14.00
C SER A 17 30.24 6.92 -15.44
N ASP A 18 29.93 6.03 -16.39
CA ASP A 18 29.70 6.40 -17.80
C ASP A 18 28.49 7.35 -17.97
N ILE A 19 27.41 7.14 -17.20
CA ILE A 19 26.23 8.02 -17.22
C ILE A 19 26.59 9.41 -16.71
N LEU A 20 27.27 9.48 -15.57
CA LEU A 20 27.67 10.76 -14.97
C LEU A 20 28.65 11.54 -15.87
N ASP A 21 29.59 10.84 -16.51
CA ASP A 21 30.54 11.44 -17.45
C ASP A 21 29.86 12.02 -18.67
N LYS A 22 28.87 11.32 -19.23
CA LYS A 22 28.09 11.83 -20.37
C LYS A 22 27.19 12.99 -20.00
N ILE A 23 26.60 12.99 -18.80
CA ILE A 23 25.88 14.17 -18.29
C ILE A 23 26.82 15.38 -18.21
N LEU A 24 28.01 15.20 -17.62
CA LEU A 24 28.99 16.26 -17.50
C LEU A 24 29.52 16.74 -18.87
N GLN A 25 29.74 15.82 -19.81
CA GLN A 25 30.13 16.14 -21.18
C GLN A 25 29.06 16.98 -21.89
N VAL A 26 27.79 16.59 -21.79
CA VAL A 26 26.68 17.35 -22.39
C VAL A 26 26.59 18.75 -21.79
N LEU A 27 26.70 18.89 -20.47
CA LEU A 27 26.69 20.19 -19.78
C LEU A 27 27.85 21.11 -20.23
N ARG A 28 29.03 20.55 -20.51
CA ARG A 28 30.22 21.31 -20.95
C ARG A 28 30.22 21.65 -22.44
N ASN A 29 29.71 20.75 -23.28
CA ASN A 29 29.78 20.88 -24.74
C ASN A 29 28.64 21.72 -25.33
N GLN A 30 27.50 21.81 -24.66
CA GLN A 30 26.52 22.83 -25.01
C GLN A 30 27.17 24.20 -24.78
N GLN A 31 27.00 25.15 -25.70
CA GLN A 31 27.17 26.55 -25.31
C GLN A 31 26.25 26.76 -24.08
N PRO A 32 26.78 27.15 -22.90
CA PRO A 32 26.08 27.21 -21.62
C PRO A 32 24.79 28.06 -21.53
N LYS A 33 24.18 28.46 -22.65
CA LYS A 33 23.08 29.42 -22.76
C LYS A 33 21.68 28.83 -22.58
N ASN A 34 21.51 27.50 -22.50
CA ASN A 34 20.16 26.90 -22.55
C ASN A 34 19.65 26.26 -21.25
N LEU A 35 20.51 25.81 -20.31
CA LEU A 35 20.01 25.18 -19.07
C LEU A 35 19.26 26.19 -18.19
N PHE A 36 19.77 27.41 -18.04
CA PHE A 36 19.11 28.47 -17.28
C PHE A 36 18.71 29.63 -18.18
N GLY A 37 17.48 30.13 -18.00
CA GLY A 37 17.00 31.34 -18.66
C GLY A 37 16.31 32.26 -17.64
N VAL A 38 16.89 33.44 -17.41
CA VAL A 38 16.27 34.48 -16.59
C VAL A 38 15.30 35.27 -17.46
N SER A 39 14.06 35.47 -16.99
CA SER A 39 13.08 36.29 -17.72
C SER A 39 13.54 37.74 -17.82
N THR A 40 13.07 38.46 -18.83
CA THR A 40 13.46 39.86 -19.08
C THR A 40 13.15 40.79 -17.90
N ASP A 41 12.03 40.57 -17.21
CA ASP A 41 11.65 41.26 -15.97
C ASP A 41 12.35 40.71 -14.71
N GLY A 42 13.18 39.68 -14.83
CA GLY A 42 13.92 39.06 -13.75
C GLY A 42 13.05 38.41 -12.66
N MET A 43 11.78 38.16 -12.93
CA MET A 43 10.85 37.55 -11.97
C MET A 43 10.84 36.01 -12.05
N ARG A 44 11.40 35.40 -13.09
CA ARG A 44 11.27 33.96 -13.33
C ARG A 44 12.59 33.36 -13.79
N LEU A 45 12.88 32.15 -13.32
CA LEU A 45 14.02 31.36 -13.76
C LEU A 45 13.50 30.08 -14.45
N ARG A 46 13.73 29.96 -15.75
CA ARG A 46 13.53 28.73 -16.51
C ARG A 46 14.73 27.81 -16.35
N ILE A 47 14.49 26.54 -16.05
CA ILE A 47 15.51 25.52 -15.81
C ILE A 47 15.26 24.33 -16.74
N ASP A 48 15.88 24.34 -17.92
CA ASP A 48 15.62 23.41 -19.02
C ASP A 48 16.40 22.10 -18.89
N VAL A 49 16.06 21.33 -17.85
CA VAL A 49 16.63 20.00 -17.61
C VAL A 49 16.19 19.01 -18.70
N ASP A 50 15.01 19.21 -19.29
CA ASP A 50 14.45 18.34 -20.32
C ASP A 50 15.33 18.26 -21.57
N ALA A 51 15.88 19.39 -22.02
CA ALA A 51 16.80 19.43 -23.15
C ALA A 51 18.04 18.58 -22.91
N VAL A 52 18.65 18.69 -21.72
CA VAL A 52 19.84 17.92 -21.34
C VAL A 52 19.51 16.44 -21.20
N ALA A 53 18.42 16.10 -20.49
CA ALA A 53 18.00 14.72 -20.28
C ALA A 53 17.63 14.02 -21.60
N SER A 54 17.00 14.75 -22.54
CA SER A 54 16.67 14.23 -23.87
C SER A 54 17.91 13.94 -24.70
N GLN A 55 18.93 14.80 -24.63
CA GLN A 55 20.18 14.56 -25.35
C GLN A 55 20.96 13.39 -24.76
N VAL A 56 21.07 13.31 -23.42
CA VAL A 56 21.75 12.19 -22.75
C VAL A 56 21.06 10.85 -23.05
N ALA A 57 19.72 10.84 -23.12
CA ALA A 57 18.96 9.64 -23.44
C ALA A 57 19.26 9.06 -24.84
N GLN A 58 19.74 9.89 -25.77
CA GLN A 58 20.11 9.49 -27.13
C GLN A 58 21.56 9.00 -27.25
N LEU A 59 22.37 9.14 -26.20
CA LEU A 59 23.76 8.68 -26.21
C LEU A 59 23.83 7.17 -25.95
N GLN A 60 24.71 6.49 -26.68
CA GLN A 60 25.03 5.09 -26.40
C GLN A 60 25.74 5.01 -25.05
N MET A 61 25.23 4.21 -24.12
CA MET A 61 25.80 4.06 -22.77
C MET A 61 25.93 2.61 -22.35
N SER A 62 26.94 2.33 -21.53
CA SER A 62 27.11 1.04 -20.88
C SER A 62 25.97 0.83 -19.87
N ASN A 63 25.47 -0.41 -19.81
CA ASN A 63 24.47 -0.77 -18.81
C ASN A 63 25.11 -0.79 -17.41
N PRO A 64 24.65 0.03 -16.44
CA PRO A 64 25.21 0.06 -15.09
C PRO A 64 25.20 -1.27 -14.35
N LEU A 65 24.34 -2.21 -14.76
CA LEU A 65 24.21 -3.55 -14.17
C LEU A 65 25.09 -4.61 -14.85
N GLY A 66 25.75 -4.27 -15.97
CA GLY A 66 26.55 -5.20 -16.76
C GLY A 66 25.82 -6.50 -17.11
N ALA A 67 26.53 -7.63 -16.99
CA ALA A 67 25.98 -8.98 -17.23
C ALA A 67 25.06 -9.48 -16.10
N ALA A 68 25.18 -8.92 -14.89
CA ALA A 68 24.46 -9.38 -13.70
C ALA A 68 22.99 -8.89 -13.62
N ALA A 69 22.54 -8.11 -14.62
CA ALA A 69 21.19 -7.53 -14.66
C ALA A 69 20.05 -8.56 -14.48
N ASN A 70 20.23 -9.80 -14.95
CA ASN A 70 19.21 -10.84 -14.86
C ASN A 70 19.02 -11.40 -13.43
N ASN A 71 20.00 -11.17 -12.54
CA ASN A 71 19.99 -11.72 -11.18
C ASN A 71 19.43 -10.73 -10.15
N ALA A 72 19.27 -9.47 -10.52
CA ALA A 72 18.75 -8.42 -9.67
C ALA A 72 17.22 -8.38 -9.71
N LYS A 73 16.61 -8.23 -8.53
CA LYS A 73 15.23 -7.78 -8.36
C LYS A 73 15.20 -6.25 -8.31
N SER A 74 16.08 -5.65 -7.51
CA SER A 74 16.32 -4.20 -7.45
C SER A 74 17.82 -3.93 -7.32
N ALA A 75 18.29 -2.81 -7.87
CA ALA A 75 19.70 -2.42 -7.80
C ALA A 75 19.85 -0.89 -8.00
N THR A 76 20.45 -0.21 -7.03
CA THR A 76 20.49 1.26 -6.96
C THR A 76 21.75 1.83 -6.31
N VAL A 77 22.14 1.38 -5.11
CA VAL A 77 23.20 2.05 -4.32
C VAL A 77 24.38 1.16 -3.95
N ASN A 78 24.34 -0.13 -4.28
CA ASN A 78 25.49 -1.01 -4.14
C ASN A 78 26.53 -0.73 -5.23
N PHE A 79 27.26 0.38 -5.12
CA PHE A 79 28.24 0.81 -6.14
C PHE A 79 29.38 -0.19 -6.32
N SER A 80 29.82 -0.40 -7.57
CA SER A 80 31.08 -1.08 -7.88
C SER A 80 32.25 -0.37 -7.16
N PRO A 81 33.35 -1.05 -6.78
CA PRO A 81 34.47 -0.41 -6.08
C PRO A 81 34.98 0.86 -6.79
N GLY A 82 35.17 0.79 -8.12
CA GLY A 82 35.61 1.95 -8.92
C GLY A 82 34.57 3.07 -8.99
N CYS A 83 33.29 2.73 -9.11
CA CYS A 83 32.23 3.73 -9.08
C CYS A 83 32.15 4.40 -7.70
N LYS A 84 32.26 3.64 -6.61
CA LYS A 84 32.20 4.15 -5.23
C LYS A 84 33.27 5.21 -4.96
N GLU A 85 34.46 5.03 -5.50
CA GLU A 85 35.57 5.99 -5.36
C GLU A 85 35.33 7.26 -6.19
N LEU A 86 34.89 7.12 -7.45
CA LEU A 86 34.70 8.25 -8.36
C LEU A 86 33.38 9.02 -8.16
N PHE A 87 32.37 8.38 -7.57
CA PHE A 87 31.01 8.92 -7.49
C PHE A 87 30.93 10.29 -6.81
N PRO A 88 31.56 10.53 -5.63
CA PRO A 88 31.57 11.86 -5.01
C PRO A 88 32.11 12.96 -5.93
N ASP A 89 33.26 12.72 -6.57
CA ASP A 89 33.93 13.70 -7.42
C ASP A 89 33.11 14.01 -8.68
N LYS A 90 32.48 13.00 -9.28
CA LYS A 90 31.61 13.20 -10.46
C LYS A 90 30.37 14.00 -10.13
N ILE A 91 29.71 13.69 -9.00
CA ILE A 91 28.55 14.46 -8.52
C ILE A 91 28.95 15.92 -8.27
N GLN A 92 30.11 16.12 -7.64
CA GLN A 92 30.62 17.46 -7.37
C GLN A 92 30.94 18.23 -8.66
N ALA A 93 31.61 17.59 -9.63
CA ALA A 93 31.92 18.21 -10.91
C ALA A 93 30.66 18.64 -11.68
N ILE A 94 29.57 17.86 -11.60
CA ILE A 94 28.27 18.24 -12.15
C ILE A 94 27.70 19.44 -11.39
N ALA A 95 27.74 19.44 -10.05
CA ALA A 95 27.22 20.54 -9.24
C ALA A 95 27.98 21.86 -9.47
N ASP A 96 29.30 21.81 -9.59
CA ASP A 96 30.14 22.97 -9.88
C ASP A 96 29.89 23.50 -11.30
N CYS A 97 29.74 22.61 -12.28
CA CYS A 97 29.36 22.99 -13.64
C CYS A 97 27.98 23.67 -13.65
N VAL A 98 26.97 23.10 -12.98
CA VAL A 98 25.64 23.71 -12.85
C VAL A 98 25.71 25.08 -12.16
N ARG A 99 26.53 25.23 -11.12
CA ARG A 99 26.73 26.50 -10.41
C ARG A 99 27.35 27.57 -11.32
N GLN A 100 28.34 27.19 -12.13
CA GLN A 100 28.97 28.09 -13.09
C GLN A 100 27.95 28.55 -14.16
N ILE A 101 27.23 27.61 -14.78
CA ILE A 101 26.22 27.93 -15.80
C ILE A 101 25.13 28.86 -15.23
N LEU A 102 24.69 28.62 -13.99
CA LEU A 102 23.73 29.49 -13.32
C LEU A 102 24.29 30.90 -13.06
N GLY A 103 25.53 30.98 -12.56
CA GLY A 103 26.22 32.26 -12.32
C GLY A 103 26.33 33.09 -13.59
N ASP A 104 26.73 32.46 -14.70
CA ASP A 104 26.84 33.11 -16.01
C ASP A 104 25.47 33.62 -16.51
N ALA A 105 24.41 32.82 -16.37
CA ALA A 105 23.06 33.20 -16.76
C ALA A 105 22.51 34.37 -15.92
N ILE A 106 22.82 34.42 -14.62
CA ILE A 106 22.46 35.54 -13.75
C ILE A 106 23.26 36.78 -14.13
N ALA A 107 24.58 36.66 -14.31
CA ALA A 107 25.47 37.79 -14.60
C ALA A 107 25.10 38.49 -15.93
N GLN A 108 24.64 37.74 -16.94
CA GLN A 108 24.16 38.30 -18.20
C GLN A 108 22.97 39.26 -18.04
N GLN A 109 22.07 38.97 -17.09
CA GLN A 109 20.86 39.78 -16.87
C GLN A 109 20.99 40.75 -15.68
N ARG A 110 21.84 40.41 -14.70
CA ARG A 110 22.09 41.14 -13.44
C ARG A 110 23.57 41.04 -13.05
N PRO A 111 24.45 41.90 -13.61
CA PRO A 111 25.91 41.79 -13.49
C PRO A 111 26.49 41.83 -12.06
N SER A 112 25.74 42.36 -11.09
CA SER A 112 26.17 42.50 -9.69
C SER A 112 25.52 41.52 -8.71
N ALA A 113 24.55 40.70 -9.14
CA ALA A 113 23.81 39.81 -8.26
C ALA A 113 24.47 38.43 -8.16
N ASN A 114 24.72 37.95 -6.94
CA ASN A 114 25.10 36.55 -6.75
C ASN A 114 23.85 35.63 -6.73
N VAL A 115 24.08 34.31 -6.75
CA VAL A 115 22.99 33.30 -6.74
C VAL A 115 22.03 33.51 -5.56
N LYS A 116 22.56 33.84 -4.37
CA LYS A 116 21.76 33.99 -3.15
C LYS A 116 20.80 35.18 -3.28
N GLU A 117 21.34 36.34 -3.64
CA GLU A 117 20.58 37.59 -3.86
C GLU A 117 19.55 37.44 -4.97
N PHE A 118 19.91 36.75 -6.05
CA PHE A 118 18.98 36.46 -7.14
C PHE A 118 17.79 35.63 -6.64
N VAL A 119 18.05 34.54 -5.90
CA VAL A 119 16.99 33.70 -5.35
C VAL A 119 16.15 34.46 -4.33
N GLU A 120 16.75 35.26 -3.44
CA GLU A 120 16.03 36.14 -2.51
C GLU A 120 15.09 37.10 -3.27
N SER A 121 15.50 37.59 -4.44
CA SER A 121 14.64 38.43 -5.28
C SER A 121 13.44 37.69 -5.89
N LEU A 122 13.51 36.35 -6.00
CA LEU A 122 12.43 35.47 -6.45
C LEU A 122 11.50 35.05 -5.31
N VAL A 123 11.95 35.16 -4.06
CA VAL A 123 11.12 34.86 -2.89
C VAL A 123 10.02 35.91 -2.73
N THR A 124 8.83 35.45 -2.36
CA THR A 124 7.66 36.29 -2.09
C THR A 124 7.13 35.98 -0.69
N ASP A 125 6.57 36.95 0.02
CA ASP A 125 5.89 36.66 1.28
C ASP A 125 4.61 35.84 0.99
N LEU A 126 4.37 34.78 1.77
CA LEU A 126 3.20 33.91 1.60
C LEU A 126 1.87 34.68 1.68
N GLN A 127 1.80 35.79 2.41
CA GLN A 127 0.62 36.67 2.47
C GLN A 127 0.23 37.20 1.09
N THR A 128 1.17 37.34 0.15
CA THR A 128 0.89 37.78 -1.24
C THR A 128 0.12 36.72 -2.05
N PHE A 129 0.00 35.50 -1.53
CA PHE A 129 -0.82 34.44 -2.10
C PHE A 129 -2.23 34.44 -1.51
N LYS A 130 -2.53 35.29 -0.52
CA LYS A 130 -3.87 35.41 0.03
C LYS A 130 -4.82 36.07 -0.98
N GLY A 131 -6.02 35.53 -1.12
CA GLY A 131 -7.11 36.16 -1.88
C GLY A 131 -8.43 35.42 -1.72
N ASP A 132 -9.55 36.08 -1.98
CA ASP A 132 -10.89 35.58 -1.60
C ASP A 132 -11.24 34.20 -2.18
N THR A 133 -10.71 33.89 -3.37
CA THR A 133 -10.96 32.62 -4.05
C THR A 133 -9.67 31.94 -4.48
N ALA A 134 -9.60 30.63 -4.26
CA ALA A 134 -8.51 29.79 -4.73
C ALA A 134 -8.37 29.85 -6.27
N SER A 135 -7.15 30.08 -6.77
CA SER A 135 -6.91 30.20 -8.20
C SER A 135 -5.57 29.62 -8.63
N LEU A 136 -5.46 29.22 -9.90
CA LEU A 136 -4.35 28.41 -10.42
C LEU A 136 -2.97 29.06 -10.23
N ASN A 137 -2.91 30.39 -10.06
CA ASN A 137 -1.70 31.17 -9.87
C ASN A 137 -1.12 31.13 -8.44
N PHE A 138 -1.42 30.06 -7.68
CA PHE A 138 -1.13 29.89 -6.25
C PHE A 138 -1.99 30.71 -5.26
N THR A 139 -2.91 31.57 -5.70
CA THR A 139 -3.79 32.29 -4.75
C THR A 139 -4.68 31.34 -3.94
N TYR A 140 -4.79 31.54 -2.63
CA TYR A 140 -5.64 30.76 -1.72
C TYR A 140 -6.18 31.63 -0.57
N PRO A 141 -7.40 31.40 -0.04
CA PRO A 141 -8.00 32.29 0.96
C PRO A 141 -7.35 32.25 2.34
N PHE A 142 -6.76 31.13 2.75
CA PHE A 142 -6.21 30.91 4.10
C PHE A 142 -7.17 31.36 5.22
N SER A 143 -8.47 31.14 5.04
CA SER A 143 -9.50 31.47 6.03
C SER A 143 -9.28 30.73 7.35
N SER A 144 -9.73 31.33 8.44
CA SER A 144 -9.94 30.60 9.69
C SER A 144 -11.07 29.59 9.52
N TYR A 145 -10.93 28.43 10.15
CA TYR A 145 -11.96 27.39 10.12
C TYR A 145 -12.54 27.20 11.51
N GLU A 146 -13.82 27.55 11.61
CA GLU A 146 -14.60 27.54 12.83
C GLU A 146 -15.48 26.30 12.92
N GLY A 147 -15.87 25.94 14.15
CA GLY A 147 -16.85 24.88 14.40
C GLY A 147 -16.37 23.46 14.07
N LEU A 148 -15.06 23.21 14.07
CA LEU A 148 -14.52 21.84 14.01
C LEU A 148 -14.87 21.12 15.31
N GLN A 149 -15.29 19.85 15.21
CA GLN A 149 -15.79 19.11 16.37
C GLN A 149 -15.21 17.70 16.40
N LYS A 150 -15.03 17.18 17.61
CA LYS A 150 -14.87 15.74 17.85
C LYS A 150 -15.86 15.27 18.91
N GLN A 151 -16.39 14.06 18.75
CA GLN A 151 -17.35 13.46 19.67
C GLN A 151 -16.96 12.01 19.99
N ARG A 152 -17.01 11.64 21.27
CA ARG A 152 -16.67 10.29 21.71
C ARG A 152 -17.82 9.32 21.41
N LEU A 153 -17.47 8.13 20.93
CA LEU A 153 -18.32 6.97 20.81
C LEU A 153 -17.98 5.95 21.91
N THR A 154 -18.95 5.10 22.21
CA THR A 154 -18.81 3.96 23.13
C THR A 154 -19.52 2.73 22.57
N VAL A 155 -19.14 1.54 23.05
CA VAL A 155 -19.89 0.30 22.81
C VAL A 155 -21.00 0.22 23.87
N PRO A 156 -22.28 0.18 23.46
CA PRO A 156 -23.39 0.17 24.40
C PRO A 156 -23.44 -1.13 25.21
N ASP A 157 -23.77 -1.03 26.50
CA ASP A 157 -24.24 -2.16 27.30
C ASP A 157 -25.52 -2.78 26.70
N ARG A 158 -25.76 -4.07 26.99
CA ARG A 158 -26.86 -4.88 26.42
C ARG A 158 -28.27 -4.26 26.56
N ASN A 159 -28.46 -3.27 27.44
CA ASN A 159 -29.74 -2.61 27.73
C ASN A 159 -29.90 -1.21 27.12
N HIS A 160 -28.96 -0.71 26.32
CA HIS A 160 -29.06 0.63 25.73
C HIS A 160 -30.06 0.70 24.57
N LYS A 161 -30.94 1.71 24.60
CA LYS A 161 -31.96 1.99 23.57
C LYS A 161 -31.49 2.95 22.47
N GLU A 162 -30.27 3.48 22.57
CA GLU A 162 -29.75 4.45 21.61
C GLU A 162 -29.43 3.81 20.26
N LYS A 163 -29.70 4.55 19.19
CA LYS A 163 -29.40 4.07 17.84
C LYS A 163 -27.88 4.09 17.63
N ALA A 164 -27.35 3.02 17.06
CA ALA A 164 -25.95 2.98 16.61
C ALA A 164 -25.66 4.11 15.62
N VAL A 165 -24.51 4.75 15.77
CA VAL A 165 -23.95 5.74 14.84
C VAL A 165 -23.08 5.04 13.81
N LEU A 166 -22.25 4.11 14.25
CA LEU A 166 -21.40 3.26 13.42
C LEU A 166 -21.64 1.78 13.72
N ARG A 167 -21.51 0.95 12.68
CA ARG A 167 -21.63 -0.50 12.77
C ARG A 167 -20.43 -1.16 12.11
N PHE A 168 -19.78 -2.07 12.80
CA PHE A 168 -18.57 -2.75 12.35
C PHE A 168 -18.77 -4.27 12.38
N HIS A 169 -18.44 -4.94 11.28
CA HIS A 169 -18.40 -6.40 11.22
C HIS A 169 -16.95 -6.87 11.37
N LYS A 170 -16.65 -7.41 12.56
CA LYS A 170 -15.35 -7.99 12.92
C LYS A 170 -15.31 -9.45 12.48
N LEU A 171 -14.19 -9.84 11.88
CA LEU A 171 -13.85 -11.22 11.54
C LEU A 171 -12.62 -11.65 12.32
N THR A 172 -12.70 -12.75 13.05
CA THR A 172 -11.56 -13.41 13.69
C THR A 172 -11.33 -14.76 13.04
N ILE A 173 -10.11 -15.02 12.58
CA ILE A 173 -9.66 -16.32 12.06
C ILE A 173 -8.64 -16.86 13.05
N ALA A 174 -8.93 -17.98 13.70
CA ALA A 174 -8.00 -18.68 14.59
C ALA A 174 -7.52 -19.98 13.93
N VAL A 175 -6.23 -20.30 14.04
CA VAL A 175 -5.63 -21.56 13.60
C VAL A 175 -4.91 -22.18 14.78
N GLN A 176 -5.24 -23.43 15.10
CA GLN A 176 -4.76 -24.13 16.29
C GLN A 176 -3.69 -25.16 15.94
N LYS A 177 -2.92 -25.58 16.95
CA LYS A 177 -1.89 -26.62 16.86
C LYS A 177 -0.81 -26.34 15.82
N THR A 178 -0.48 -25.07 15.59
CA THR A 178 0.53 -24.68 14.59
C THR A 178 1.93 -25.18 14.95
N ARG A 179 2.25 -25.27 16.25
CA ARG A 179 3.52 -25.82 16.77
C ARG A 179 3.67 -27.33 16.57
N GLU A 180 2.56 -28.08 16.59
CA GLU A 180 2.52 -29.53 16.40
C GLU A 180 2.54 -29.94 14.91
N PHE A 181 2.54 -28.97 13.98
CA PHE A 181 2.43 -29.25 12.55
C PHE A 181 3.48 -30.23 12.03
N ASN A 182 4.75 -30.06 12.43
CA ASN A 182 5.84 -30.92 11.98
C ASN A 182 5.65 -32.37 12.46
N GLU A 183 5.12 -32.56 13.67
CA GLU A 183 4.80 -33.91 14.17
C GLU A 183 3.63 -34.52 13.42
N HIS A 184 2.59 -33.73 13.13
CA HIS A 184 1.45 -34.20 12.35
C HIS A 184 1.83 -34.53 10.90
N LEU A 185 2.70 -33.74 10.27
CA LEU A 185 3.18 -34.02 8.93
C LEU A 185 4.04 -35.29 8.90
N LYS A 186 4.92 -35.49 9.89
CA LYS A 186 5.71 -36.73 10.03
C LYS A 186 4.80 -37.95 10.16
N LYS A 187 3.83 -37.92 11.08
CA LYS A 187 2.84 -39.01 11.26
C LYS A 187 2.02 -39.28 9.99
N GLY A 188 1.67 -38.23 9.26
CA GLY A 188 1.00 -38.35 7.96
C GLY A 188 1.82 -39.12 6.93
N LEU A 189 3.13 -38.82 6.85
CA LEU A 189 4.06 -39.53 5.96
C LEU A 189 4.30 -40.98 6.41
N GLU A 190 4.43 -41.24 7.71
CA GLU A 190 4.53 -42.61 8.26
C GLU A 190 3.30 -43.45 7.87
N GLN A 191 2.11 -42.87 8.00
CA GLN A 191 0.86 -43.54 7.61
C GLN A 191 0.78 -43.74 6.09
N TYR A 192 1.25 -42.78 5.29
CA TYR A 192 1.33 -42.92 3.83
C TYR A 192 2.23 -44.10 3.43
N ILE A 193 3.43 -44.21 4.01
CA ILE A 193 4.36 -45.34 3.79
C ILE A 193 3.66 -46.66 4.15
N LYS A 194 2.99 -46.71 5.32
CA LYS A 194 2.30 -47.92 5.79
C LYS A 194 1.18 -48.38 4.87
N VAL A 195 0.40 -47.45 4.30
CA VAL A 195 -0.82 -47.77 3.54
C VAL A 195 -0.55 -47.88 2.04
N GLN A 196 0.12 -46.89 1.45
CA GLN A 196 0.29 -46.77 0.00
C GLN A 196 1.58 -47.45 -0.50
N CYS A 197 2.58 -47.62 0.36
CA CYS A 197 3.78 -48.43 0.06
C CYS A 197 3.67 -49.84 0.66
N ALA A 198 2.46 -50.35 0.88
CA ALA A 198 2.24 -51.67 1.46
C ALA A 198 2.81 -52.82 0.58
N SER A 199 3.03 -52.60 -0.72
CA SER A 199 3.65 -53.57 -1.62
C SER A 199 5.18 -53.54 -1.63
N ALA A 200 5.84 -52.56 -0.96
CA ALA A 200 7.29 -52.53 -0.85
C ALA A 200 7.81 -53.67 0.02
N ASN A 201 8.99 -54.18 -0.33
CA ASN A 201 9.71 -55.20 0.45
C ASN A 201 10.29 -54.61 1.75
N GLU A 202 10.84 -55.46 2.63
CA GLU A 202 11.33 -55.01 3.94
C GLU A 202 12.50 -54.01 3.82
N GLU A 203 13.41 -54.22 2.88
CA GLU A 203 14.56 -53.35 2.62
C GLU A 203 14.13 -51.97 2.13
N GLU A 204 13.22 -51.92 1.15
CA GLU A 204 12.63 -50.68 0.62
C GLU A 204 11.88 -49.89 1.72
N ARG A 205 11.17 -50.58 2.61
CA ARG A 205 10.48 -49.92 3.74
C ARG A 205 11.46 -49.35 4.76
N GLU A 206 12.56 -50.04 5.03
CA GLU A 206 13.61 -49.55 5.91
C GLU A 206 14.30 -48.31 5.31
N GLU A 207 14.61 -48.34 4.01
CA GLU A 207 15.16 -47.19 3.27
C GLU A 207 14.21 -45.98 3.26
N LEU A 208 12.91 -46.19 3.04
CA LEU A 208 11.90 -45.12 3.15
C LEU A 208 11.83 -44.55 4.57
N GLY A 209 11.99 -45.40 5.59
CA GLY A 209 12.10 -44.97 6.99
C GLY A 209 13.31 -44.06 7.24
N TYR A 210 14.50 -44.47 6.78
CA TYR A 210 15.71 -43.67 6.89
C TYR A 210 15.59 -42.33 6.14
N LEU A 211 15.01 -42.34 4.93
CA LEU A 211 14.76 -41.13 4.15
C LEU A 211 13.85 -40.14 4.89
N LEU A 212 12.76 -40.62 5.51
CA LEU A 212 11.86 -39.77 6.28
C LEU A 212 12.56 -39.14 7.48
N ASP A 213 13.37 -39.93 8.19
CA ASP A 213 14.14 -39.42 9.33
C ASP A 213 15.19 -38.40 8.88
N ASP A 214 15.87 -38.61 7.75
CA ASP A 214 16.85 -37.66 7.22
C ASP A 214 16.21 -36.35 6.74
N LEU A 215 15.03 -36.40 6.11
CA LEU A 215 14.26 -35.20 5.76
C LEU A 215 13.76 -34.42 6.99
N TYR A 216 13.66 -35.08 8.16
CA TYR A 216 13.18 -34.48 9.41
C TYR A 216 14.31 -33.98 10.33
N LYS A 217 15.48 -34.64 10.32
CA LYS A 217 16.60 -34.42 11.27
C LYS A 217 17.20 -33.01 11.20
N ASP A 218 17.38 -32.44 10.01
CA ASP A 218 18.05 -31.15 9.82
C ASP A 218 17.05 -29.98 9.83
N LYS A 219 16.65 -29.58 11.05
CA LYS A 219 15.64 -28.54 11.29
C LYS A 219 16.06 -27.15 10.80
N ASP A 220 17.36 -26.91 10.64
CA ASP A 220 17.93 -25.61 10.30
C ASP A 220 18.15 -25.44 8.79
N ASN A 221 17.82 -26.46 7.99
CA ASN A 221 17.93 -26.41 6.54
C ASN A 221 16.57 -26.17 5.85
N PRO A 222 16.22 -24.89 5.58
CA PRO A 222 14.93 -24.54 4.96
C PRO A 222 14.82 -24.98 3.49
N GLN A 223 15.89 -25.53 2.90
CA GLN A 223 15.89 -26.04 1.53
C GLN A 223 15.41 -27.47 1.43
N LEU A 224 15.26 -28.20 2.54
CA LEU A 224 14.64 -29.52 2.54
C LEU A 224 13.14 -29.43 2.27
N ASP A 225 12.62 -30.37 1.48
CA ASP A 225 11.23 -30.36 1.00
C ASP A 225 10.21 -30.32 2.15
N PHE A 226 10.50 -30.99 3.26
CA PHE A 226 9.69 -30.96 4.48
C PHE A 226 9.47 -29.53 5.01
N TYR A 227 10.57 -28.78 5.20
CA TYR A 227 10.56 -27.41 5.70
C TYR A 227 10.09 -26.40 4.63
N ARG A 228 10.25 -26.71 3.34
CA ARG A 228 9.62 -25.94 2.25
C ARG A 228 8.10 -25.99 2.34
N LEU A 229 7.52 -27.18 2.53
CA LEU A 229 6.08 -27.32 2.68
C LEU A 229 5.59 -26.57 3.93
N GLN A 230 6.28 -26.70 5.06
CA GLN A 230 5.99 -25.93 6.28
C GLN A 230 5.94 -24.43 5.99
N ARG A 231 6.93 -23.89 5.28
CA ARG A 231 6.98 -22.46 4.91
C ARG A 231 5.81 -22.04 4.01
N ILE A 232 5.44 -22.87 3.03
CA ILE A 232 4.29 -22.57 2.15
C ILE A 232 2.99 -22.54 2.95
N ILE A 233 2.80 -23.50 3.85
CA ILE A 233 1.63 -23.55 4.74
C ILE A 233 1.61 -22.32 5.65
N ASP A 234 2.76 -21.97 6.22
CA ASP A 234 2.91 -20.78 7.06
C ASP A 234 2.51 -19.51 6.31
N THR A 235 2.93 -19.33 5.04
CA THR A 235 2.72 -18.06 4.30
C THR A 235 1.43 -17.95 3.50
N GLU A 236 0.83 -19.06 3.04
CA GLU A 236 -0.28 -19.04 2.08
C GLU A 236 -1.65 -19.39 2.69
N THR A 237 -1.68 -20.01 3.87
CA THR A 237 -2.91 -20.52 4.50
C THR A 237 -3.94 -19.44 4.83
N LEU A 238 -3.49 -18.28 5.33
CA LEU A 238 -4.41 -17.20 5.69
C LEU A 238 -5.22 -16.73 4.48
N GLY A 239 -4.63 -16.76 3.29
CA GLY A 239 -5.32 -16.44 2.04
C GLY A 239 -6.50 -17.37 1.76
N LYS A 240 -6.35 -18.67 2.01
CA LYS A 240 -7.42 -19.68 1.88
C LYS A 240 -8.53 -19.47 2.90
N LEU A 241 -8.17 -19.23 4.16
CA LEU A 241 -9.14 -18.99 5.23
C LEU A 241 -9.94 -17.71 4.97
N LYS A 242 -9.30 -16.65 4.46
CA LYS A 242 -9.99 -15.45 3.98
C LYS A 242 -10.96 -15.77 2.85
N LYS A 243 -10.56 -16.55 1.85
CA LYS A 243 -11.45 -16.97 0.76
C LYS A 243 -12.70 -17.70 1.29
N LYS A 244 -12.53 -18.65 2.22
CA LYS A 244 -13.65 -19.34 2.87
C LYS A 244 -14.52 -18.39 3.69
N ALA A 245 -13.91 -17.46 4.44
CA ALA A 245 -14.63 -16.45 5.22
C ALA A 245 -15.52 -15.53 4.36
N GLN A 246 -15.19 -15.32 3.07
CA GLN A 246 -16.09 -14.60 2.15
C GLN A 246 -17.42 -15.32 1.97
N ILE A 247 -17.42 -16.66 1.91
CA ILE A 247 -18.65 -17.46 1.78
C ILE A 247 -19.38 -17.46 3.12
N ASN A 248 -18.69 -17.74 4.23
CA ASN A 248 -19.28 -17.76 5.57
C ASN A 248 -19.93 -16.41 5.94
N TYR A 249 -19.37 -15.29 5.51
CA TYR A 249 -19.98 -13.98 5.74
C TYR A 249 -21.26 -13.75 4.93
N LEU A 250 -21.37 -14.27 3.70
CA LEU A 250 -22.65 -14.22 2.97
C LEU A 250 -23.71 -15.10 3.64
N GLU A 251 -23.32 -16.25 4.18
CA GLU A 251 -24.20 -17.12 4.98
C GLU A 251 -24.66 -16.42 6.25
N TYR A 252 -23.76 -15.76 6.95
CA TYR A 252 -24.08 -14.95 8.12
C TYR A 252 -25.11 -13.86 7.81
N LEU A 253 -25.00 -13.18 6.66
CA LEU A 253 -26.00 -12.21 6.24
C LEU A 253 -27.34 -12.87 5.87
N TYR A 254 -27.31 -14.03 5.21
CA TYR A 254 -28.52 -14.80 4.86
C TYR A 254 -29.30 -15.25 6.10
N GLU A 255 -28.59 -15.76 7.12
CA GLU A 255 -29.16 -16.17 8.42
C GLU A 255 -29.89 -14.99 9.10
N ASN A 256 -29.39 -13.76 8.91
CA ASN A 256 -29.94 -12.54 9.52
C ASN A 256 -31.04 -11.83 8.72
N VAL A 257 -31.46 -12.36 7.56
CA VAL A 257 -32.63 -11.84 6.82
C VAL A 257 -33.92 -12.11 7.61
N ASN A 258 -34.61 -11.06 8.06
CA ASN A 258 -35.86 -11.18 8.83
C ASN A 258 -37.05 -11.67 7.97
N THR A 259 -38.10 -12.14 8.63
CA THR A 259 -39.32 -12.70 8.00
C THR A 259 -40.04 -11.71 7.08
N ASP A 260 -40.14 -10.44 7.48
CA ASP A 260 -40.80 -9.40 6.68
C ASP A 260 -40.02 -9.09 5.40
N THR A 261 -38.69 -9.06 5.46
CA THR A 261 -37.81 -8.91 4.29
C THR A 261 -37.85 -10.16 3.41
N ARG A 262 -37.94 -11.36 4.01
CA ARG A 262 -38.10 -12.61 3.26
C ARG A 262 -39.39 -12.59 2.43
N SER A 263 -40.50 -12.14 3.00
CA SER A 263 -41.79 -12.07 2.28
C SER A 263 -41.83 -10.98 1.20
N SER A 264 -41.29 -9.79 1.49
CA SER A 264 -41.29 -8.63 0.57
C SER A 264 -40.20 -8.65 -0.51
N ASN A 265 -39.12 -9.41 -0.33
CA ASN A 265 -37.99 -9.50 -1.27
C ASN A 265 -37.61 -10.97 -1.60
N THR A 266 -38.59 -11.85 -1.76
CA THR A 266 -38.40 -13.29 -2.00
C THR A 266 -37.36 -13.58 -3.10
N GLU A 267 -37.43 -12.90 -4.25
CA GLU A 267 -36.45 -13.08 -5.34
C GLU A 267 -35.01 -12.74 -4.94
N ALA A 268 -34.79 -11.62 -4.24
CA ALA A 268 -33.44 -11.20 -3.85
C ALA A 268 -32.82 -12.16 -2.82
N VAL A 269 -33.66 -12.75 -1.96
CA VAL A 269 -33.25 -13.79 -1.01
C VAL A 269 -32.84 -15.07 -1.74
N ILE A 270 -33.61 -15.48 -2.76
CA ILE A 270 -33.24 -16.60 -3.64
C ILE A 270 -31.90 -16.33 -4.33
N TYR A 271 -31.66 -15.10 -4.82
CA TYR A 271 -30.37 -14.76 -5.44
C TYR A 271 -29.19 -14.82 -4.47
N LEU A 272 -29.38 -14.42 -3.20
CA LEU A 272 -28.34 -14.57 -2.18
C LEU A 272 -28.05 -16.05 -1.91
N GLN A 273 -29.09 -16.85 -1.69
CA GLN A 273 -28.98 -18.28 -1.44
C GLN A 273 -28.31 -19.01 -2.61
N ASP A 274 -28.70 -18.69 -3.84
CA ASP A 274 -28.12 -19.27 -5.04
C ASP A 274 -26.65 -18.86 -5.23
N THR A 275 -26.30 -17.61 -4.92
CA THR A 275 -24.91 -17.14 -4.94
C THR A 275 -24.04 -17.94 -3.97
N ILE A 276 -24.49 -18.12 -2.73
CA ILE A 276 -23.79 -18.93 -1.71
C ILE A 276 -23.62 -20.37 -2.20
N ARG A 277 -24.70 -20.99 -2.67
CA ARG A 277 -24.70 -22.36 -3.18
C ARG A 277 -23.71 -22.54 -4.33
N ARG A 278 -23.71 -21.63 -5.31
CA ARG A 278 -22.80 -21.70 -6.47
C ARG A 278 -21.34 -21.47 -6.11
N LEU A 279 -21.04 -20.61 -5.13
CA LEU A 279 -19.69 -20.48 -4.60
C LEU A 279 -19.22 -21.78 -3.93
N ARG A 280 -20.10 -22.47 -3.19
CA ARG A 280 -19.80 -23.80 -2.62
C ARG A 280 -19.57 -24.85 -3.72
N LEU A 281 -20.40 -24.88 -4.76
CA LEU A 281 -20.21 -25.77 -5.92
C LEU A 281 -18.86 -25.53 -6.63
N ILE A 282 -18.42 -24.28 -6.72
CA ILE A 282 -17.08 -23.96 -7.23
C ILE A 282 -16.00 -24.55 -6.33
N GLU A 283 -16.11 -24.40 -5.00
CA GLU A 283 -15.15 -24.99 -4.05
C GLU A 283 -15.13 -26.52 -4.11
N GLU A 284 -16.30 -27.16 -4.21
CA GLU A 284 -16.40 -28.62 -4.38
C GLU A 284 -15.73 -29.06 -5.68
N TYR A 285 -16.03 -28.39 -6.79
CA TYR A 285 -15.46 -28.69 -8.10
C TYR A 285 -13.93 -28.60 -8.13
N ILE A 286 -13.33 -27.53 -7.60
CA ILE A 286 -11.87 -27.36 -7.65
C ILE A 286 -11.12 -28.26 -6.66
N ASN A 287 -11.82 -28.81 -5.66
CA ASN A 287 -11.25 -29.71 -4.65
C ASN A 287 -11.69 -31.17 -4.87
N GLU A 288 -12.21 -31.53 -6.05
CA GLU A 288 -12.67 -32.88 -6.36
C GLU A 288 -11.47 -33.85 -6.43
N ALA A 289 -11.44 -34.82 -5.52
CA ALA A 289 -10.30 -35.73 -5.33
C ALA A 289 -10.06 -36.67 -6.52
N ASN A 290 -11.12 -37.03 -7.25
CA ASN A 290 -11.06 -38.02 -8.33
C ASN A 290 -10.66 -37.44 -9.69
N LYS A 291 -10.40 -36.13 -9.79
CA LYS A 291 -10.00 -35.46 -11.03
C LYS A 291 -8.50 -35.16 -11.05
N ALA A 292 -7.85 -35.53 -12.13
CA ALA A 292 -6.44 -35.23 -12.34
C ALA A 292 -6.25 -33.74 -12.66
N ASP A 293 -5.05 -33.22 -12.41
CA ASP A 293 -4.78 -31.80 -12.66
C ASP A 293 -4.96 -31.39 -14.13
N GLY A 294 -4.69 -32.31 -15.07
CA GLY A 294 -4.92 -32.10 -16.50
C GLY A 294 -6.40 -31.89 -16.87
N ASP A 295 -7.33 -32.34 -16.03
CA ASP A 295 -8.76 -32.16 -16.28
C ASP A 295 -9.19 -30.70 -16.25
N TYR A 296 -8.46 -29.88 -15.50
CA TYR A 296 -8.72 -28.45 -15.30
C TYR A 296 -7.95 -27.55 -16.27
N LEU A 297 -7.12 -28.13 -17.16
CA LEU A 297 -6.29 -27.38 -18.10
C LEU A 297 -7.13 -26.93 -19.30
N VAL A 298 -7.11 -25.63 -19.59
CA VAL A 298 -7.82 -25.00 -20.71
C VAL A 298 -6.92 -23.99 -21.42
N THR A 299 -7.22 -23.67 -22.68
CA THR A 299 -6.43 -22.75 -23.50
C THR A 299 -7.29 -21.67 -24.17
N TYR A 300 -6.76 -20.46 -24.27
CA TYR A 300 -7.34 -19.37 -25.06
C TYR A 300 -6.24 -18.47 -25.62
N ALA A 301 -6.34 -18.07 -26.89
CA ALA A 301 -5.37 -17.24 -27.60
C ALA A 301 -3.91 -17.77 -27.50
N GLY A 302 -3.75 -19.09 -27.47
CA GLY A 302 -2.45 -19.78 -27.32
C GLY A 302 -1.87 -19.79 -25.90
N VAL A 303 -2.67 -19.43 -24.88
CA VAL A 303 -2.25 -19.37 -23.47
C VAL A 303 -3.01 -20.38 -22.64
N SER A 304 -2.30 -21.20 -21.87
CA SER A 304 -2.87 -22.24 -21.03
C SER A 304 -3.08 -21.77 -19.58
N LEU A 305 -4.19 -22.18 -18.97
CA LEU A 305 -4.52 -21.93 -17.58
C LEU A 305 -5.14 -23.18 -16.94
N ASN A 306 -4.72 -23.50 -15.73
CA ASN A 306 -5.35 -24.54 -14.91
C ASN A 306 -6.34 -23.92 -13.93
N TYR A 307 -7.62 -24.31 -14.01
CA TYR A 307 -8.65 -23.73 -13.14
C TYR A 307 -8.44 -24.07 -11.65
N LYS A 308 -8.00 -25.29 -11.34
CA LYS A 308 -7.74 -25.71 -9.96
C LYS A 308 -6.63 -24.87 -9.32
N ASP A 309 -5.55 -24.56 -10.05
CA ASP A 309 -4.51 -23.63 -9.57
C ASP A 309 -5.08 -22.21 -9.34
N ILE A 310 -5.66 -21.56 -10.36
CA ILE A 310 -6.03 -20.14 -10.23
C ILE A 310 -7.11 -19.89 -9.16
N PHE A 311 -8.04 -20.84 -8.98
CA PHE A 311 -9.14 -20.74 -8.01
C PHE A 311 -8.77 -21.26 -6.62
N SER A 312 -7.60 -21.89 -6.48
CA SER A 312 -7.02 -22.19 -5.17
C SER A 312 -6.54 -20.92 -4.44
N ARG A 313 -6.23 -19.85 -5.18
CA ARG A 313 -5.62 -18.61 -4.65
C ARG A 313 -6.63 -17.69 -3.94
N ALA A 314 -6.13 -16.81 -3.08
CA ALA A 314 -6.96 -15.92 -2.26
C ALA A 314 -7.77 -14.90 -3.09
N GLU A 315 -7.18 -14.41 -4.18
CA GLU A 315 -7.75 -13.40 -5.10
C GLU A 315 -8.76 -13.99 -6.11
N ALA A 316 -9.14 -15.25 -5.95
CA ALA A 316 -10.00 -15.99 -6.87
C ALA A 316 -11.30 -15.24 -7.19
N TYR A 317 -11.97 -14.65 -6.20
CA TYR A 317 -13.30 -14.06 -6.32
C TYR A 317 -13.32 -12.54 -6.55
N GLU A 318 -12.17 -11.88 -6.70
CA GLU A 318 -12.09 -10.41 -6.78
C GLU A 318 -12.85 -9.80 -7.97
N MET A 319 -13.04 -10.58 -9.04
CA MET A 319 -13.74 -10.16 -10.27
C MET A 319 -15.26 -10.12 -10.11
N LEU A 320 -15.82 -10.68 -9.03
CA LEU A 320 -17.26 -10.70 -8.83
C LEU A 320 -17.84 -9.31 -8.55
N PRO A 321 -19.06 -9.01 -9.03
CA PRO A 321 -19.71 -7.73 -8.80
C PRO A 321 -20.10 -7.54 -7.32
N ILE A 322 -20.56 -8.60 -6.66
CA ILE A 322 -20.90 -8.63 -5.24
C ILE A 322 -20.12 -9.77 -4.58
N ILE A 323 -19.24 -9.40 -3.65
CA ILE A 323 -18.47 -10.34 -2.81
C ILE A 323 -17.97 -9.61 -1.57
N PRO A 324 -17.86 -10.27 -0.41
CA PRO A 324 -17.18 -9.69 0.75
C PRO A 324 -15.69 -9.48 0.47
N LYS A 325 -15.15 -8.41 1.05
CA LYS A 325 -13.74 -8.05 1.07
C LYS A 325 -13.28 -8.05 2.51
N ILE A 326 -12.29 -8.89 2.80
CA ILE A 326 -11.69 -9.01 4.12
C ILE A 326 -10.46 -8.12 4.13
N GLU A 327 -10.58 -6.96 4.77
CA GLU A 327 -9.60 -5.88 4.75
C GLU A 327 -9.59 -5.17 6.10
N GLY A 328 -8.48 -4.47 6.40
CA GLY A 328 -8.30 -3.80 7.68
C GLY A 328 -7.90 -4.77 8.76
N TYR A 329 -6.61 -5.09 8.79
CA TYR A 329 -6.02 -5.92 9.81
C TYR A 329 -5.99 -5.13 11.12
N LEU A 330 -6.58 -5.68 12.17
CA LEU A 330 -6.73 -5.01 13.47
C LEU A 330 -5.80 -5.58 14.53
N GLY A 331 -5.39 -6.84 14.38
CA GLY A 331 -4.53 -7.50 15.34
C GLY A 331 -4.13 -8.90 14.91
N GLU A 332 -2.96 -9.30 15.37
CA GLU A 332 -2.43 -10.67 15.30
C GLU A 332 -2.04 -11.06 16.72
N THR A 333 -2.49 -12.23 17.16
CA THR A 333 -2.17 -12.73 18.50
C THR A 333 -1.71 -14.18 18.38
N THR A 334 -0.74 -14.55 19.20
CA THR A 334 -0.23 -15.92 19.28
C THR A 334 -0.33 -16.35 20.72
N ASP A 335 -1.13 -17.39 20.97
CA ASP A 335 -1.18 -18.11 22.23
C ASP A 335 -0.15 -19.25 22.17
N ASP A 336 0.97 -19.04 22.86
CA ASP A 336 2.08 -19.98 22.87
C ASP A 336 1.77 -21.27 23.65
N GLU A 337 0.87 -21.22 24.63
CA GLU A 337 0.44 -22.39 25.41
C GLU A 337 -0.47 -23.31 24.59
N ARG A 338 -1.39 -22.72 23.82
CA ARG A 338 -2.35 -23.47 22.99
C ARG A 338 -1.85 -23.73 21.57
N GLY A 339 -0.73 -23.13 21.18
CA GLY A 339 -0.25 -23.14 19.79
C GLY A 339 -1.30 -22.58 18.83
N GLU A 340 -2.03 -21.54 19.25
CA GLU A 340 -3.10 -20.90 18.48
C GLU A 340 -2.64 -19.54 17.97
N VAL A 341 -2.86 -19.28 16.68
CA VAL A 341 -2.63 -17.97 16.06
C VAL A 341 -3.96 -17.40 15.62
N GLN A 342 -4.25 -16.16 16.02
CA GLN A 342 -5.47 -15.46 15.65
C GLN A 342 -5.19 -14.22 14.80
N PHE A 343 -6.01 -14.04 13.77
CA PHE A 343 -6.01 -12.91 12.86
C PHE A 343 -7.33 -12.16 13.01
N ILE A 344 -7.27 -10.87 13.30
CA ILE A 344 -8.45 -10.05 13.49
C ILE A 344 -8.54 -9.03 12.37
N LEU A 345 -9.66 -9.03 11.66
CA LEU A 345 -9.84 -8.38 10.37
C LEU A 345 -11.21 -7.69 10.31
N GLY A 346 -11.32 -6.66 9.48
CA GLY A 346 -12.62 -6.09 9.09
C GLY A 346 -13.23 -6.76 7.87
N VAL A 347 -14.56 -6.68 7.74
CA VAL A 347 -15.29 -7.14 6.56
C VAL A 347 -16.11 -6.00 5.96
N LYS A 348 -16.02 -5.84 4.63
CA LYS A 348 -16.90 -4.95 3.85
C LYS A 348 -17.43 -5.63 2.60
N LEU A 349 -18.58 -5.21 2.08
CA LEU A 349 -19.14 -5.70 0.82
C LEU A 349 -18.71 -4.85 -0.38
N LYS A 350 -18.32 -5.51 -1.47
CA LYS A 350 -18.24 -4.91 -2.81
C LYS A 350 -19.65 -4.89 -3.43
N PHE A 351 -20.05 -3.77 -4.05
CA PHE A 351 -21.42 -3.56 -4.55
C PHE A 351 -21.50 -3.05 -6.00
N ASP A 352 -20.92 -3.79 -6.94
CA ASP A 352 -20.99 -3.55 -8.39
C ASP A 352 -20.77 -2.06 -8.75
N GLY A 353 -19.77 -1.45 -8.10
CA GLY A 353 -19.45 -0.03 -8.26
C GLY A 353 -18.88 0.30 -9.64
N LYS A 354 -18.76 1.59 -9.95
CA LYS A 354 -18.16 2.04 -11.20
C LYS A 354 -16.64 1.83 -11.19
N VAL A 355 -16.10 1.22 -12.23
CA VAL A 355 -14.66 1.10 -12.47
C VAL A 355 -14.19 2.38 -13.16
N GLN A 356 -13.68 3.34 -12.37
CA GLN A 356 -13.31 4.68 -12.84
C GLN A 356 -12.28 4.61 -13.99
N ALA A 357 -11.23 3.82 -13.78
CA ALA A 357 -10.60 2.84 -14.69
C ALA A 357 -10.82 2.97 -16.22
N TYR A 358 -12.11 2.87 -16.58
CA TYR A 358 -12.60 2.40 -17.86
C TYR A 358 -13.95 3.04 -18.19
N GLY A 359 -14.02 4.37 -18.08
CA GLY A 359 -15.22 5.15 -18.42
C GLY A 359 -16.35 5.02 -17.41
N GLY A 360 -16.08 4.48 -16.21
CA GLY A 360 -17.08 4.38 -15.13
C GLY A 360 -18.16 3.33 -15.35
N LYS A 361 -17.93 2.30 -16.18
CA LYS A 361 -18.81 1.12 -16.29
C LYS A 361 -18.93 0.39 -14.95
N LYS A 362 -20.06 -0.26 -14.69
CA LYS A 362 -20.20 -1.14 -13.49
C LYS A 362 -19.28 -2.35 -13.61
N VAL A 363 -18.94 -2.99 -12.49
CA VAL A 363 -18.03 -4.14 -12.45
C VAL A 363 -18.50 -5.27 -13.36
N PHE A 364 -19.80 -5.62 -13.31
CA PHE A 364 -20.35 -6.67 -14.15
C PHE A 364 -20.19 -6.35 -15.64
N GLU A 365 -20.64 -5.18 -16.07
CA GLU A 365 -20.54 -4.70 -17.47
C GLU A 365 -19.10 -4.59 -17.95
N TYR A 366 -18.18 -4.14 -17.09
CA TYR A 366 -16.77 -4.03 -17.40
C TYR A 366 -16.16 -5.40 -17.73
N TYR A 367 -16.35 -6.40 -16.87
CA TYR A 367 -15.81 -7.74 -17.13
C TYR A 367 -16.54 -8.46 -18.26
N LEU A 368 -17.83 -8.16 -18.48
CA LEU A 368 -18.56 -8.65 -19.64
C LEU A 368 -17.98 -8.10 -20.94
N ASN A 369 -17.56 -6.83 -20.95
CA ASN A 369 -16.85 -6.21 -22.07
C ASN A 369 -15.51 -6.91 -22.33
N LEU A 370 -14.74 -7.27 -21.29
CA LEU A 370 -13.49 -8.02 -21.48
C LEU A 370 -13.71 -9.45 -22.01
N LEU A 371 -14.85 -10.06 -21.68
CA LEU A 371 -15.21 -11.40 -22.14
C LEU A 371 -15.66 -11.41 -23.61
N ASP A 372 -16.19 -10.29 -24.11
CA ASP A 372 -16.74 -10.12 -25.46
C ASP A 372 -15.62 -9.98 -26.51
N PRO A 373 -15.42 -10.99 -27.39
CA PRO A 373 -14.39 -10.95 -28.42
C PRO A 373 -14.60 -9.82 -29.44
N GLU A 374 -15.83 -9.32 -29.59
CA GLU A 374 -16.13 -8.22 -30.51
C GLU A 374 -15.82 -6.85 -29.92
N SER A 375 -15.62 -6.75 -28.61
CA SER A 375 -15.29 -5.48 -27.98
C SER A 375 -13.91 -4.98 -28.42
N GLN A 376 -13.81 -3.66 -28.60
CA GLN A 376 -12.55 -3.00 -28.94
C GLN A 376 -11.45 -3.32 -27.91
N GLN A 377 -11.79 -3.29 -26.62
CA GLN A 377 -10.85 -3.54 -25.53
C GLN A 377 -10.28 -4.97 -25.56
N HIS A 378 -11.11 -5.97 -25.90
CA HIS A 378 -10.63 -7.35 -26.02
C HIS A 378 -9.62 -7.48 -27.17
N LYS A 379 -9.93 -6.88 -28.33
CA LYS A 379 -9.06 -6.90 -29.51
C LYS A 379 -7.73 -6.19 -29.25
N GLU A 380 -7.75 -5.03 -28.60
CA GLU A 380 -6.54 -4.25 -28.26
C GLU A 380 -5.61 -4.97 -27.27
N GLU A 381 -6.15 -5.58 -26.22
CA GLU A 381 -5.34 -6.27 -25.20
C GLU A 381 -4.69 -7.56 -25.76
N LEU A 382 -5.36 -8.28 -26.66
CA LEU A 382 -4.77 -9.44 -27.35
C LEU A 382 -3.76 -9.06 -28.43
N ALA A 383 -3.95 -7.91 -29.09
CA ALA A 383 -3.00 -7.40 -30.08
C ALA A 383 -1.68 -6.94 -29.45
N ASN A 384 -1.66 -6.60 -28.16
CA ASN A 384 -0.46 -6.19 -27.44
C ASN A 384 0.35 -7.40 -26.94
N PRO A 385 1.54 -7.70 -27.50
CA PRO A 385 2.31 -8.90 -27.13
C PRO A 385 2.72 -8.94 -25.66
N LEU A 386 2.91 -7.77 -25.02
CA LEU A 386 3.34 -7.67 -23.63
C LEU A 386 2.19 -7.96 -22.64
N ARG A 387 0.93 -7.79 -23.05
CA ARG A 387 -0.26 -7.97 -22.21
C ARG A 387 -1.08 -9.20 -22.56
N LYS A 388 -0.91 -9.73 -23.78
CA LYS A 388 -1.66 -10.87 -24.32
C LYS A 388 -1.77 -12.03 -23.32
N GLU A 389 -0.67 -12.47 -22.72
CA GLU A 389 -0.69 -13.61 -21.79
C GLU A 389 -1.53 -13.31 -20.54
N ILE A 390 -1.28 -12.17 -19.91
CA ILE A 390 -1.99 -11.72 -18.70
C ILE A 390 -3.48 -11.57 -19.00
N PHE A 391 -3.81 -11.00 -20.15
CA PHE A 391 -5.19 -10.80 -20.58
C PHE A 391 -5.91 -12.12 -20.90
N ALA A 392 -5.29 -13.04 -21.64
CA ALA A 392 -5.89 -14.33 -21.96
C ALA A 392 -6.20 -15.15 -20.70
N ARG A 393 -5.26 -15.18 -19.73
CA ARG A 393 -5.50 -15.78 -18.40
C ARG A 393 -6.67 -15.11 -17.67
N LYS A 394 -6.78 -13.78 -17.77
CA LYS A 394 -7.88 -13.00 -17.20
C LYS A 394 -9.23 -13.37 -17.83
N VAL A 395 -9.31 -13.54 -19.16
CA VAL A 395 -10.52 -13.98 -19.87
C VAL A 395 -10.97 -15.35 -19.39
N LEU A 396 -10.07 -16.33 -19.30
CA LEU A 396 -10.38 -17.69 -18.80
C LEU A 396 -10.90 -17.65 -17.35
N LYS A 397 -10.29 -16.84 -16.48
CA LYS A 397 -10.77 -16.65 -15.10
C LYS A 397 -12.18 -16.05 -15.05
N ILE A 398 -12.47 -15.02 -15.87
CA ILE A 398 -13.79 -14.40 -15.96
C ILE A 398 -14.82 -15.42 -16.46
N LEU A 399 -14.48 -16.18 -17.52
CA LEU A 399 -15.35 -17.20 -18.12
C LEU A 399 -15.83 -18.19 -17.07
N PHE A 400 -14.91 -18.80 -16.32
CA PHE A 400 -15.26 -19.76 -15.28
C PHE A 400 -16.17 -19.14 -14.22
N LEU A 401 -15.76 -18.01 -13.62
CA LEU A 401 -16.51 -17.37 -12.55
C LEU A 401 -17.92 -16.96 -12.98
N TYR A 402 -18.02 -16.25 -14.10
CA TYR A 402 -19.28 -15.67 -14.54
C TYR A 402 -20.23 -16.75 -15.03
N TYR A 403 -19.72 -17.79 -15.71
CA TYR A 403 -20.55 -18.92 -16.09
C TYR A 403 -21.09 -19.65 -14.86
N CYS A 404 -20.22 -20.03 -13.92
CA CYS A 404 -20.63 -20.79 -12.75
C CYS A 404 -21.63 -20.01 -11.88
N LEU A 405 -21.47 -18.69 -11.74
CA LEU A 405 -22.38 -17.87 -10.92
C LEU A 405 -23.66 -17.43 -11.64
N PHE A 406 -23.62 -17.15 -12.94
CA PHE A 406 -24.72 -16.47 -13.63
C PHE A 406 -25.41 -17.29 -14.72
N ALA A 407 -24.90 -18.49 -15.07
CA ALA A 407 -25.60 -19.37 -16.00
C ALA A 407 -26.99 -19.74 -15.47
N ILE A 408 -27.99 -19.64 -16.35
CA ILE A 408 -29.40 -19.94 -16.07
C ILE A 408 -29.80 -21.14 -16.93
N ASN A 409 -30.77 -21.91 -16.45
CA ASN A 409 -31.52 -22.83 -17.29
C ASN A 409 -33.00 -22.43 -17.17
N PRO A 410 -33.65 -21.97 -18.26
CA PRO A 410 -35.04 -21.48 -18.19
C PRO A 410 -36.06 -22.57 -17.81
N LYS A 411 -35.67 -23.86 -17.88
CA LYS A 411 -36.54 -25.00 -17.54
C LYS A 411 -36.45 -25.45 -16.09
N LEU A 412 -35.46 -24.98 -15.32
CA LEU A 412 -35.23 -25.39 -13.94
C LEU A 412 -35.31 -24.17 -13.02
N SER A 413 -35.68 -24.38 -11.77
CA SER A 413 -35.57 -23.31 -10.79
C SER A 413 -34.09 -22.93 -10.59
N GLN A 414 -33.85 -21.69 -10.19
CA GLN A 414 -32.49 -21.17 -10.02
C GLN A 414 -31.68 -21.96 -8.97
N LEU A 415 -32.34 -22.50 -7.94
CA LEU A 415 -31.71 -23.28 -6.87
C LEU A 415 -31.42 -24.74 -7.27
N GLU A 416 -32.16 -25.29 -8.24
CA GLU A 416 -31.96 -26.67 -8.72
C GLU A 416 -30.89 -26.77 -9.80
N TYR A 417 -30.69 -25.72 -10.60
CA TYR A 417 -29.75 -25.79 -11.70
C TYR A 417 -28.29 -25.93 -11.20
N ASN A 418 -27.59 -26.99 -11.62
CA ASN A 418 -26.15 -27.16 -11.43
C ASN A 418 -25.38 -26.64 -12.66
N PRO A 419 -24.68 -25.49 -12.55
CA PRO A 419 -23.94 -24.92 -13.66
C PRO A 419 -22.63 -25.66 -13.97
N ILE A 420 -22.05 -26.39 -13.00
CA ILE A 420 -20.74 -27.04 -13.14
C ILE A 420 -20.79 -28.14 -14.20
N SER A 421 -21.79 -29.03 -14.14
CA SER A 421 -21.90 -30.14 -15.09
C SER A 421 -22.03 -29.65 -16.54
N ASN A 422 -22.79 -28.58 -16.76
CA ASN A 422 -22.93 -27.99 -18.10
C ASN A 422 -21.65 -27.28 -18.55
N PHE A 423 -20.96 -26.60 -17.62
CA PHE A 423 -19.68 -25.97 -17.88
C PHE A 423 -18.63 -27.00 -18.32
N GLU A 424 -18.53 -28.14 -17.64
CA GLU A 424 -17.60 -29.20 -18.03
C GLU A 424 -17.92 -29.76 -19.41
N GLN A 425 -19.18 -30.13 -19.65
CA GLN A 425 -19.58 -30.80 -20.88
C GLN A 425 -19.50 -29.88 -22.11
N LYS A 426 -19.84 -28.59 -21.95
CA LYS A 426 -20.00 -27.67 -23.10
C LYS A 426 -18.93 -26.59 -23.20
N VAL A 427 -18.32 -26.17 -22.10
CA VAL A 427 -17.30 -25.11 -22.11
C VAL A 427 -15.90 -25.71 -22.05
N VAL A 428 -15.60 -26.53 -21.04
CA VAL A 428 -14.26 -27.11 -20.88
C VAL A 428 -13.85 -27.94 -22.10
N GLN A 429 -14.74 -28.77 -22.64
CA GLN A 429 -14.45 -29.59 -23.83
C GLN A 429 -14.10 -28.74 -25.08
N ILE A 430 -14.66 -27.54 -25.22
CA ILE A 430 -14.31 -26.63 -26.31
C ILE A 430 -12.96 -25.97 -26.05
N PHE A 431 -12.73 -25.52 -24.82
CA PHE A 431 -11.51 -24.82 -24.43
C PHE A 431 -10.28 -25.73 -24.26
N LYS A 432 -10.45 -27.05 -24.28
CA LYS A 432 -9.37 -28.04 -24.40
C LYS A 432 -8.91 -28.26 -25.86
N LYS A 433 -9.75 -27.91 -26.85
CA LYS A 433 -9.44 -28.09 -28.27
C LYS A 433 -8.68 -26.88 -28.83
N ASP A 434 -7.97 -27.08 -29.93
CA ASP A 434 -7.23 -26.03 -30.63
C ASP A 434 -8.07 -25.36 -31.73
N ASP A 435 -9.23 -24.82 -31.34
CA ASP A 435 -10.12 -24.07 -32.24
C ASP A 435 -10.54 -22.75 -31.60
N GLU A 436 -9.80 -21.68 -31.91
CA GLU A 436 -10.05 -20.35 -31.37
C GLU A 436 -11.34 -19.70 -31.90
N ASN A 437 -11.77 -20.03 -33.12
CA ASN A 437 -13.01 -19.49 -33.70
C ASN A 437 -14.22 -20.00 -32.92
N THR A 438 -14.27 -21.32 -32.63
CA THR A 438 -15.33 -21.91 -31.82
C THR A 438 -15.32 -21.36 -30.39
N LYS A 439 -14.14 -21.14 -29.79
CA LYS A 439 -14.02 -20.51 -28.46
C LYS A 439 -14.60 -19.09 -28.46
N GLN A 440 -14.22 -18.26 -29.44
CA GLN A 440 -14.73 -16.89 -29.57
C GLN A 440 -16.25 -16.86 -29.80
N GLN A 441 -16.79 -17.75 -30.63
CA GLN A 441 -18.23 -17.88 -30.82
C GLN A 441 -18.95 -18.24 -29.51
N LEU A 442 -18.40 -19.17 -28.71
CA LEU A 442 -18.96 -19.52 -27.41
C LEU A 442 -18.95 -18.34 -26.44
N LEU A 443 -17.85 -17.59 -26.37
CA LEU A 443 -17.74 -16.38 -25.55
C LEU A 443 -18.81 -15.34 -25.94
N SER A 444 -18.95 -15.05 -27.24
CA SER A 444 -19.97 -14.15 -27.77
C SER A 444 -21.39 -14.61 -27.41
N ASN A 445 -21.67 -15.91 -27.48
CA ASN A 445 -22.97 -16.47 -27.11
C ASN A 445 -23.25 -16.35 -25.61
N ILE A 446 -22.26 -16.60 -24.75
CA ILE A 446 -22.38 -16.41 -23.30
C ILE A 446 -22.66 -14.94 -22.97
N VAL A 447 -21.97 -14.01 -23.63
CA VAL A 447 -22.19 -12.56 -23.44
C VAL A 447 -23.61 -12.15 -23.83
N LYS A 448 -24.10 -12.62 -24.98
CA LYS A 448 -25.48 -12.38 -25.43
C LYS A 448 -26.49 -12.97 -24.44
N TYR A 449 -26.25 -14.20 -23.99
CA TYR A 449 -27.10 -14.90 -23.02
C TYR A 449 -27.24 -14.11 -21.70
N PHE A 450 -26.15 -13.61 -21.13
CA PHE A 450 -26.23 -12.81 -19.90
C PHE A 450 -26.97 -11.47 -20.07
N LYS A 451 -26.93 -10.88 -21.27
CA LYS A 451 -27.71 -9.67 -21.60
C LYS A 451 -29.20 -10.02 -21.75
N GLU A 452 -29.53 -11.08 -22.47
CA GLU A 452 -30.91 -11.54 -22.70
C GLU A 452 -31.65 -11.83 -21.40
N TYR A 453 -30.99 -12.48 -20.42
CA TYR A 453 -31.58 -12.83 -19.14
C TYR A 453 -31.43 -11.76 -18.05
N ASN A 454 -31.05 -10.53 -18.41
CA ASN A 454 -30.97 -9.36 -17.52
C ASN A 454 -30.22 -9.63 -16.19
N ILE A 455 -29.05 -10.28 -16.25
CA ILE A 455 -28.26 -10.62 -15.04
C ILE A 455 -27.93 -9.37 -14.19
N GLN A 456 -27.73 -8.22 -14.83
CA GLN A 456 -27.51 -6.94 -14.15
C GLN A 456 -28.68 -6.54 -13.22
N GLU A 457 -29.92 -6.90 -13.56
CA GLU A 457 -31.09 -6.66 -12.71
C GLU A 457 -31.04 -7.54 -11.45
N LYS A 458 -30.68 -8.82 -11.60
CA LYS A 458 -30.50 -9.75 -10.47
C LYS A 458 -29.44 -9.23 -9.49
N ILE A 459 -28.29 -8.78 -10.03
CA ILE A 459 -27.22 -8.16 -9.24
C ILE A 459 -27.74 -6.92 -8.50
N SER A 460 -28.56 -6.09 -9.17
CA SER A 460 -29.13 -4.88 -8.57
C SER A 460 -30.13 -5.18 -7.45
N LYS A 461 -30.96 -6.22 -7.60
CA LYS A 461 -31.89 -6.71 -6.55
C LYS A 461 -31.12 -7.26 -5.35
N LEU A 462 -30.09 -8.09 -5.58
CA LEU A 462 -29.22 -8.60 -4.52
C LEU A 462 -28.50 -7.47 -3.77
N LYS A 463 -27.95 -6.48 -4.50
CA LYS A 463 -27.33 -5.28 -3.91
C LYS A 463 -28.30 -4.57 -2.96
N LYS A 464 -29.55 -4.35 -3.38
CA LYS A 464 -30.57 -3.67 -2.54
C LYS A 464 -30.83 -4.43 -1.23
N LEU A 465 -31.02 -5.74 -1.29
CA LEU A 465 -31.22 -6.59 -0.11
C LEU A 465 -30.05 -6.46 0.88
N LEU A 466 -28.82 -6.66 0.39
CA LEU A 466 -27.62 -6.61 1.22
C LEU A 466 -27.40 -5.23 1.85
N VAL A 467 -27.67 -4.16 1.08
CA VAL A 467 -27.61 -2.78 1.58
C VAL A 467 -28.63 -2.53 2.70
N GLN A 468 -29.85 -3.07 2.57
CA GLN A 468 -30.85 -2.98 3.63
C GLN A 468 -30.41 -3.71 4.91
N LEU A 469 -29.79 -4.89 4.78
CA LEU A 469 -29.29 -5.66 5.92
C LEU A 469 -28.19 -4.92 6.68
N ILE A 470 -27.17 -4.42 5.98
CA ILE A 470 -26.03 -3.76 6.65
C ILE A 470 -26.40 -2.41 7.26
N ASN A 471 -27.40 -1.71 6.71
CA ASN A 471 -27.91 -0.45 7.25
C ASN A 471 -29.01 -0.66 8.31
N SER A 472 -29.43 -1.89 8.56
CA SER A 472 -30.43 -2.16 9.60
C SER A 472 -29.84 -1.82 10.97
N GLY A 473 -30.67 -1.23 11.84
CA GLY A 473 -30.31 -0.99 13.25
C GLY A 473 -30.36 -2.25 14.12
N ARG A 474 -30.56 -3.44 13.52
CA ARG A 474 -30.65 -4.71 14.22
C ARG A 474 -29.25 -5.24 14.50
N THR A 475 -29.00 -5.62 15.74
CA THR A 475 -27.79 -6.34 16.15
C THR A 475 -27.87 -7.80 15.70
N PHE A 476 -26.81 -8.29 15.08
CA PHE A 476 -26.70 -9.69 14.69
C PHE A 476 -25.95 -10.47 15.78
N SER A 477 -26.33 -11.73 16.01
CA SER A 477 -25.64 -12.59 16.97
C SER A 477 -24.24 -12.93 16.48
N ILE A 478 -23.34 -13.29 17.40
CA ILE A 478 -22.03 -13.85 17.05
C ILE A 478 -22.24 -15.20 16.35
N ARG A 479 -21.43 -15.49 15.34
CA ARG A 479 -21.46 -16.78 14.63
C ARG A 479 -20.06 -17.35 14.48
N GLU A 480 -19.91 -18.61 14.89
CA GLU A 480 -18.68 -19.38 14.75
C GLU A 480 -18.83 -20.46 13.68
N TYR A 481 -17.79 -20.61 12.86
CA TYR A 481 -17.66 -21.62 11.83
C TYR A 481 -16.38 -22.42 12.10
N PRO A 482 -16.49 -23.64 12.68
CA PRO A 482 -15.34 -24.53 12.81
C PRO A 482 -14.91 -25.01 11.42
N GLN A 483 -13.62 -25.02 11.15
CA GLN A 483 -13.02 -25.36 9.86
C GLN A 483 -11.76 -26.19 10.07
N HIS A 484 -11.31 -26.88 9.03
CA HIS A 484 -10.06 -27.62 9.00
C HIS A 484 -9.26 -27.24 7.76
N LEU A 485 -7.98 -26.91 7.97
CA LEU A 485 -7.00 -26.75 6.92
C LEU A 485 -6.35 -28.11 6.67
N SER A 486 -6.57 -28.70 5.50
CA SER A 486 -6.04 -30.03 5.18
C SER A 486 -5.12 -29.99 3.97
N ILE A 487 -3.99 -30.67 4.09
CA ILE A 487 -3.02 -30.92 3.01
C ILE A 487 -3.38 -32.26 2.38
N SER A 488 -3.57 -32.30 1.07
CA SER A 488 -3.89 -33.54 0.35
C SER A 488 -2.63 -34.41 0.14
N GLN A 489 -2.79 -35.73 0.23
CA GLN A 489 -1.78 -36.72 -0.16
C GLN A 489 -1.38 -36.61 -1.63
N GLY A 490 -2.18 -35.95 -2.48
CA GLY A 490 -1.86 -35.70 -3.89
C GLY A 490 -0.57 -34.92 -4.13
N ILE A 491 0.01 -34.27 -3.11
CA ILE A 491 1.33 -33.62 -3.18
C ILE A 491 2.50 -34.63 -3.20
N LEU A 492 2.25 -35.87 -2.78
CA LEU A 492 3.25 -36.92 -2.68
C LEU A 492 3.47 -37.63 -4.01
N GLU A 493 4.69 -38.13 -4.21
CA GLU A 493 5.03 -39.06 -5.30
C GLU A 493 4.48 -40.46 -4.99
N GLN A 494 3.97 -41.15 -6.01
CA GLN A 494 3.35 -42.47 -5.87
C GLN A 494 4.31 -43.60 -6.24
N ASP A 495 5.29 -43.34 -7.10
CA ASP A 495 6.29 -44.33 -7.49
C ASP A 495 7.45 -44.42 -6.49
N ILE A 496 7.59 -45.59 -5.86
CA ILE A 496 8.61 -45.87 -4.84
C ILE A 496 10.03 -45.72 -5.39
N HIS A 497 10.28 -46.18 -6.63
CA HIS A 497 11.59 -46.05 -7.23
C HIS A 497 11.96 -44.59 -7.48
N THR A 498 11.00 -43.77 -7.90
CA THR A 498 11.19 -42.33 -8.04
C THR A 498 11.46 -41.66 -6.69
N ILE A 499 10.73 -42.04 -5.62
CA ILE A 499 10.95 -41.50 -4.26
C ILE A 499 12.39 -41.76 -3.80
N LEU A 500 12.86 -43.01 -3.91
CA LEU A 500 14.19 -43.42 -3.46
C LEU A 500 15.29 -42.76 -4.32
N HIS A 501 15.14 -42.78 -5.65
CA HIS A 501 16.11 -42.18 -6.56
C HIS A 501 16.23 -40.66 -6.41
N GLN A 502 15.11 -39.96 -6.18
CA GLN A 502 15.11 -38.49 -6.00
C GLN A 502 15.30 -38.06 -4.54
N SER A 503 15.36 -39.02 -3.62
CA SER A 503 15.45 -38.82 -2.17
C SER A 503 14.40 -37.82 -1.66
N THR A 504 13.15 -37.97 -2.08
CA THR A 504 12.03 -37.12 -1.61
C THR A 504 10.68 -37.81 -1.78
N PHE A 505 9.77 -37.58 -0.81
CA PHE A 505 8.37 -38.04 -0.90
C PHE A 505 7.48 -37.11 -1.74
N PHE A 506 7.96 -35.92 -2.10
CA PHE A 506 7.13 -34.87 -2.68
C PHE A 506 7.33 -34.75 -4.18
N LYS A 507 6.24 -34.43 -4.89
CA LYS A 507 6.30 -34.13 -6.32
C LYS A 507 7.22 -32.92 -6.61
N PRO A 508 7.87 -32.85 -7.78
CA PRO A 508 8.79 -31.77 -8.16
C PRO A 508 8.20 -30.35 -8.05
N ILE A 509 6.87 -30.22 -8.13
CA ILE A 509 6.13 -28.97 -7.99
C ILE A 509 6.43 -28.21 -6.69
N LEU A 510 6.80 -28.92 -5.60
CA LEU A 510 7.17 -28.32 -4.33
C LEU A 510 8.46 -27.48 -4.41
N LYS A 511 9.37 -27.85 -5.31
CA LYS A 511 10.62 -27.13 -5.56
C LYS A 511 10.45 -25.94 -6.52
N GLY A 512 9.29 -25.83 -7.17
CA GLY A 512 8.95 -24.81 -8.14
C GLY A 512 8.27 -23.57 -7.53
N ASN A 513 7.22 -23.08 -8.18
CA ASN A 513 6.48 -21.90 -7.73
C ASN A 513 5.58 -22.24 -6.53
N PRO A 514 5.75 -21.62 -5.35
CA PRO A 514 4.92 -21.88 -4.16
C PRO A 514 3.41 -21.79 -4.41
N LYS A 515 2.98 -20.92 -5.34
CA LYS A 515 1.56 -20.75 -5.66
C LYS A 515 0.93 -21.98 -6.30
N GLU A 516 1.71 -22.81 -6.97
CA GLU A 516 1.21 -24.03 -7.61
C GLU A 516 0.97 -25.14 -6.59
N VAL A 517 1.58 -25.05 -5.41
CA VAL A 517 1.38 -25.99 -4.29
C VAL A 517 0.04 -25.73 -3.58
N ILE A 518 -0.46 -24.49 -3.63
CA ILE A 518 -1.68 -24.04 -2.95
C ILE A 518 -2.93 -24.86 -3.36
N LYS A 519 -2.92 -25.50 -4.53
CA LYS A 519 -3.99 -26.40 -4.98
C LYS A 519 -4.13 -27.69 -4.17
N TYR A 520 -3.10 -28.09 -3.43
CA TYR A 520 -3.12 -29.26 -2.54
C TYR A 520 -3.54 -28.90 -1.11
N ILE A 521 -3.79 -27.61 -0.84
CA ILE A 521 -4.25 -27.10 0.45
C ILE A 521 -5.74 -26.80 0.33
N SER A 522 -6.57 -27.42 1.16
CA SER A 522 -8.02 -27.19 1.18
C SER A 522 -8.48 -26.73 2.55
N VAL A 523 -9.54 -25.91 2.58
CA VAL A 523 -10.24 -25.52 3.80
C VAL A 523 -11.65 -26.08 3.72
N GLY A 524 -11.98 -26.97 4.63
CA GLY A 524 -13.26 -27.67 4.67
C GLY A 524 -13.86 -27.72 6.07
N ASP A 525 -15.05 -28.29 6.16
CA ASP A 525 -15.67 -28.59 7.44
C ASP A 525 -14.92 -29.75 8.13
N ALA A 526 -15.17 -29.96 9.42
CA ALA A 526 -14.40 -30.86 10.30
C ALA A 526 -14.50 -32.37 9.99
N ASN A 527 -15.00 -32.75 8.82
CA ASN A 527 -15.08 -34.14 8.40
C ASN A 527 -13.71 -34.62 7.91
N VAL A 528 -13.31 -35.82 8.34
CA VAL A 528 -12.05 -36.45 7.91
C VAL A 528 -12.13 -36.71 6.42
N LYS A 529 -11.35 -35.97 5.63
CA LYS A 529 -11.11 -36.33 4.23
C LYS A 529 -10.17 -37.53 4.19
N GLU A 530 -10.58 -38.61 3.53
CA GLU A 530 -9.75 -39.83 3.38
C GLU A 530 -8.40 -39.56 2.70
N ASP A 531 -8.32 -38.50 1.87
CA ASP A 531 -7.11 -38.10 1.14
C ASP A 531 -6.20 -37.10 1.89
N ALA A 532 -6.48 -36.80 3.16
CA ALA A 532 -5.68 -35.84 3.93
C ALA A 532 -4.36 -36.45 4.42
N LEU A 533 -3.25 -35.76 4.13
CA LEU A 533 -1.92 -36.05 4.68
C LEU A 533 -1.78 -35.50 6.10
N CYS A 534 -2.22 -34.26 6.31
CA CYS A 534 -2.17 -33.57 7.60
C CYS A 534 -3.29 -32.53 7.66
N SER A 535 -3.81 -32.25 8.86
CA SER A 535 -4.86 -31.26 9.07
C SER A 535 -4.62 -30.40 10.32
N LEU A 536 -4.88 -29.09 10.20
CA LEU A 536 -4.86 -28.14 11.31
C LEU A 536 -6.29 -27.63 11.57
N PRO A 537 -6.78 -27.66 12.82
CA PRO A 537 -8.06 -27.05 13.17
C PRO A 537 -7.99 -25.53 12.99
N ALA A 538 -9.08 -24.95 12.50
CA ALA A 538 -9.26 -23.52 12.36
C ALA A 538 -10.69 -23.09 12.76
N LYS A 539 -10.86 -21.82 13.11
CA LYS A 539 -12.17 -21.26 13.45
C LYS A 539 -12.34 -19.88 12.82
N ILE A 540 -13.48 -19.66 12.17
CA ILE A 540 -13.86 -18.35 11.65
C ILE A 540 -15.01 -17.82 12.50
N THR A 541 -14.84 -16.65 13.11
CA THR A 541 -15.83 -16.01 13.97
C THR A 541 -16.22 -14.65 13.40
N ILE A 542 -17.53 -14.39 13.29
CA ILE A 542 -18.07 -13.11 12.81
C ILE A 542 -18.84 -12.45 13.95
N THR A 543 -18.53 -11.19 14.24
CA THR A 543 -19.14 -10.40 15.31
C THR A 543 -19.64 -9.06 14.78
N ASP A 544 -20.83 -8.65 15.21
CA ASP A 544 -21.45 -7.37 14.87
C ASP A 544 -21.33 -6.37 16.02
N ILE A 545 -20.53 -5.32 15.83
CA ILE A 545 -20.20 -4.33 16.86
C ILE A 545 -20.88 -3.00 16.51
N HIS A 546 -21.61 -2.44 17.47
CA HIS A 546 -22.36 -1.20 17.33
C HIS A 546 -21.73 -0.13 18.21
N TYR A 547 -21.54 1.07 17.68
CA TYR A 547 -21.01 2.21 18.42
C TYR A 547 -22.08 3.29 18.53
N VAL A 548 -22.30 3.80 19.75
CA VAL A 548 -23.25 4.89 20.05
C VAL A 548 -22.49 6.14 20.45
N ALA A 549 -23.06 7.32 20.20
CA ALA A 549 -22.43 8.58 20.55
C ALA A 549 -22.67 8.93 22.01
N THR A 550 -21.67 9.53 22.65
CA THR A 550 -21.77 10.02 24.03
C THR A 550 -21.94 11.54 24.05
N GLU A 551 -22.20 12.10 25.23
CA GLU A 551 -22.27 13.55 25.45
C GLU A 551 -20.90 14.25 25.40
N ASP A 552 -19.81 13.49 25.47
CA ASP A 552 -18.44 14.01 25.37
C ASP A 552 -18.17 14.53 23.95
N LYS A 553 -18.22 15.86 23.84
CA LYS A 553 -18.08 16.61 22.60
C LYS A 553 -17.18 17.83 22.84
N GLN A 554 -16.16 17.97 21.99
CA GLN A 554 -15.24 19.10 22.02
C GLN A 554 -15.33 19.89 20.71
N THR A 555 -15.12 21.20 20.81
CA THR A 555 -15.08 22.11 19.66
C THR A 555 -13.83 22.97 19.68
N PHE A 556 -13.29 23.25 18.50
CA PHE A 556 -12.09 24.05 18.33
C PHE A 556 -12.10 24.73 16.96
N LYS A 557 -11.23 25.73 16.83
CA LYS A 557 -10.94 26.43 15.57
C LYS A 557 -9.52 26.15 15.11
N MET A 558 -9.27 26.36 13.82
CA MET A 558 -7.98 26.14 13.20
C MET A 558 -7.62 27.31 12.28
N ASP A 559 -6.41 27.82 12.45
CA ASP A 559 -5.84 28.93 11.70
C ASP A 559 -4.54 28.53 10.99
N TYR A 560 -4.29 29.11 9.82
CA TYR A 560 -2.99 29.02 9.15
C TYR A 560 -2.03 30.08 9.69
N GLU A 561 -0.82 29.67 10.05
CA GLU A 561 0.25 30.62 10.32
C GLU A 561 0.96 31.00 9.02
N GLN A 562 0.82 32.27 8.63
CA GLN A 562 1.33 32.79 7.35
C GLN A 562 2.45 33.81 7.53
N THR A 563 2.62 34.36 8.73
CA THR A 563 3.60 35.41 9.02
C THR A 563 5.03 34.89 8.90
N ASN A 564 5.91 35.68 8.27
CA ASN A 564 7.34 35.39 8.13
C ASN A 564 7.64 34.08 7.36
N ILE A 565 6.79 33.71 6.40
CA ILE A 565 7.04 32.56 5.52
C ILE A 565 7.35 33.08 4.11
N GLY A 566 8.63 33.03 3.74
CA GLY A 566 9.05 33.26 2.36
C GLY A 566 8.68 32.06 1.47
N ALA A 567 8.08 32.33 0.31
CA ALA A 567 7.62 31.34 -0.66
C ALA A 567 8.39 31.45 -1.99
N LEU A 568 8.81 30.31 -2.53
CA LEU A 568 9.45 30.17 -3.85
C LEU A 568 8.73 29.08 -4.66
N PRO A 569 7.71 29.45 -5.46
CA PRO A 569 6.94 28.48 -6.24
C PRO A 569 7.75 27.79 -7.33
N LEU A 570 7.44 26.52 -7.56
CA LEU A 570 7.99 25.70 -8.64
C LEU A 570 6.85 25.20 -9.53
N LEU A 571 6.98 25.37 -10.85
CA LEU A 571 6.04 24.90 -11.85
C LEU A 571 6.69 23.88 -12.79
N PHE A 572 6.19 22.64 -12.81
CA PHE A 572 6.45 21.68 -13.89
C PHE A 572 5.42 21.86 -15.00
N LEU A 573 5.88 22.06 -16.23
CA LEU A 573 5.03 22.44 -17.36
C LEU A 573 5.41 21.66 -18.63
N PRO A 574 4.46 20.98 -19.31
CA PRO A 574 4.71 20.42 -20.63
C PRO A 574 4.85 21.54 -21.66
N TRP A 575 6.07 21.97 -21.94
CA TRP A 575 6.32 23.22 -22.68
C TRP A 575 6.04 23.10 -24.17
N SER A 576 6.13 21.89 -24.73
CA SER A 576 5.83 21.62 -26.14
C SER A 576 4.35 21.80 -26.50
N ASP A 577 3.46 21.86 -25.51
CA ASP A 577 2.02 21.98 -25.72
C ASP A 577 1.53 23.43 -25.70
N LYS A 578 0.77 23.82 -26.72
CA LYS A 578 0.25 25.19 -26.87
C LYS A 578 -0.74 25.57 -25.77
N LYS A 579 -1.62 24.64 -25.36
CA LYS A 579 -2.62 24.90 -24.30
C LYS A 579 -1.94 25.16 -22.95
N CYS A 580 -0.90 24.41 -22.62
CA CYS A 580 -0.04 24.64 -21.46
C CYS A 580 0.63 26.01 -21.50
N GLN A 581 1.17 26.41 -22.65
CA GLN A 581 1.77 27.74 -22.82
C GLN A 581 0.74 28.87 -22.61
N ASP A 582 -0.48 28.70 -23.12
CA ASP A 582 -1.56 29.68 -22.95
C ASP A 582 -2.02 29.78 -21.48
N ILE A 583 -2.12 28.64 -20.78
CA ILE A 583 -2.40 28.60 -19.34
C ILE A 583 -1.28 29.29 -18.55
N TYR A 584 -0.02 29.02 -18.89
CA TYR A 584 1.14 29.68 -18.29
C TYR A 584 1.07 31.20 -18.46
N LYS A 585 0.85 31.68 -19.68
CA LYS A 585 0.70 33.12 -19.97
C LYS A 585 -0.46 33.75 -19.21
N SER A 586 -1.58 33.05 -19.09
CA SER A 586 -2.79 33.60 -18.47
C SER A 586 -2.73 33.65 -16.94
N HIS A 587 -2.09 32.66 -16.30
CA HIS A 587 -2.16 32.50 -14.84
C HIS A 587 -0.83 32.75 -14.13
N PHE A 588 0.30 32.43 -14.76
CA PHE A 588 1.58 32.33 -14.08
C PHE A 588 2.60 33.38 -14.51
N ILE A 589 2.40 34.05 -15.66
CA ILE A 589 3.38 35.01 -16.20
C ILE A 589 3.70 36.12 -15.20
N ASN A 590 2.76 36.58 -14.38
CA ASN A 590 3.00 37.66 -13.41
C ASN A 590 3.49 37.17 -12.04
N ARG A 591 3.75 35.87 -11.87
CA ARG A 591 4.22 35.29 -10.61
C ARG A 591 5.73 35.12 -10.63
N LYS A 592 6.37 35.36 -9.47
CA LYS A 592 7.75 34.95 -9.27
C LYS A 592 7.80 33.44 -9.06
N LEU A 593 8.57 32.71 -9.87
CA LEU A 593 8.63 31.25 -9.81
C LEU A 593 9.86 30.66 -10.51
N LEU A 594 10.14 29.41 -10.16
CA LEU A 594 11.02 28.51 -10.90
C LEU A 594 10.20 27.69 -11.89
N LEU A 595 10.60 27.66 -13.16
CA LEU A 595 9.92 26.95 -14.23
C LEU A 595 10.76 25.78 -14.72
N PHE A 596 10.24 24.56 -14.59
CA PHE A 596 10.83 23.34 -15.12
C PHE A 596 9.99 22.84 -16.31
N PRO A 597 10.36 23.22 -17.55
CA PRO A 597 9.73 22.64 -18.73
C PRO A 597 10.05 21.14 -18.81
N TYR A 598 9.11 20.36 -19.33
CA TYR A 598 9.33 18.97 -19.72
C TYR A 598 8.62 18.65 -21.03
N LYS A 599 9.06 17.62 -21.75
CA LYS A 599 8.43 17.18 -22.99
C LYS A 599 7.27 16.21 -22.74
N LEU A 600 6.29 16.23 -23.62
CA LEU A 600 5.31 15.14 -23.73
C LEU A 600 5.88 14.00 -24.58
N GLU A 601 5.29 12.81 -24.42
CA GLU A 601 5.64 11.65 -25.23
C GLU A 601 5.20 11.86 -26.69
N ASN A 602 6.17 11.93 -27.61
CA ASN A 602 5.91 12.02 -29.05
C ASN A 602 5.99 10.65 -29.75
N SER A 603 6.67 9.68 -29.14
CA SER A 603 6.84 8.30 -29.60
C SER A 603 7.13 7.37 -28.42
N LYS A 604 6.99 6.06 -28.62
CA LYS A 604 7.32 5.05 -27.60
C LYS A 604 8.84 4.99 -27.42
N LEU A 605 9.33 5.47 -26.28
CA LEU A 605 10.75 5.40 -25.92
C LEU A 605 11.16 3.96 -25.58
N GLU A 606 12.37 3.58 -25.98
CA GLU A 606 12.96 2.31 -25.56
C GLU A 606 13.28 2.31 -24.06
N SER A 607 13.32 1.12 -23.44
CA SER A 607 13.53 1.00 -21.98
C SER A 607 14.83 1.66 -21.49
N GLN A 608 15.87 1.60 -22.32
CA GLN A 608 17.15 2.26 -22.07
C GLN A 608 17.02 3.79 -22.08
N GLU A 609 16.52 4.36 -23.17
CA GLU A 609 16.38 5.81 -23.32
C GLU A 609 15.52 6.41 -22.20
N LEU A 610 14.43 5.71 -21.85
CA LEU A 610 13.53 6.12 -20.79
C LEU A 610 14.21 6.14 -19.42
N PHE A 611 15.00 5.12 -19.09
CA PHE A 611 15.77 5.09 -17.85
C PHE A 611 16.77 6.25 -17.78
N LEU A 612 17.52 6.47 -18.86
CA LEU A 612 18.56 7.52 -18.92
C LEU A 612 17.97 8.92 -18.83
N TYR A 613 16.82 9.16 -19.49
CA TYR A 613 16.08 10.40 -19.35
C TYR A 613 15.65 10.63 -17.89
N ARG A 614 15.01 9.64 -17.25
CA ARG A 614 14.54 9.74 -15.87
C ARG A 614 15.68 9.95 -14.87
N PHE A 615 16.76 9.21 -15.03
CA PHE A 615 17.97 9.33 -14.21
C PHE A 615 18.55 10.74 -14.30
N THR A 616 18.80 11.22 -15.53
CA THR A 616 19.40 12.53 -15.78
C THR A 616 18.49 13.66 -15.30
N PHE A 617 17.19 13.57 -15.62
CA PHE A 617 16.20 14.58 -15.22
C PHE A 617 16.11 14.68 -13.68
N GLY A 618 16.02 13.53 -13.00
CA GLY A 618 15.95 13.49 -11.55
C GLY A 618 17.19 14.06 -10.88
N LEU A 619 18.38 13.64 -11.34
CA LEU A 619 19.66 14.11 -10.81
C LEU A 619 19.84 15.62 -11.00
N LEU A 620 19.71 16.12 -12.23
CA LEU A 620 19.96 17.52 -12.53
C LEU A 620 18.92 18.44 -11.91
N THR A 621 17.64 18.06 -11.87
CA THR A 621 16.62 18.86 -11.18
C THR A 621 16.96 19.02 -9.70
N TYR A 622 17.37 17.94 -9.04
CA TYR A 622 17.77 18.00 -7.63
C TYR A 622 19.03 18.85 -7.43
N ILE A 623 20.07 18.67 -8.24
CA ILE A 623 21.30 19.47 -8.16
C ILE A 623 21.02 20.96 -8.41
N CYS A 624 20.23 21.31 -9.42
CA CYS A 624 19.86 22.71 -9.71
C CYS A 624 19.18 23.34 -8.49
N LEU A 625 18.22 22.65 -7.88
CA LEU A 625 17.53 23.15 -6.69
C LEU A 625 18.46 23.24 -5.48
N ARG A 626 19.39 22.28 -5.31
CA ARG A 626 20.40 22.33 -4.25
C ARG A 626 21.32 23.53 -4.39
N VAL A 627 21.74 23.87 -5.62
CA VAL A 627 22.54 25.07 -5.90
C VAL A 627 21.75 26.34 -5.61
N LEU A 628 20.49 26.42 -6.05
CA LEU A 628 19.63 27.60 -5.83
C LEU A 628 19.28 27.83 -4.35
N LEU A 629 19.00 26.76 -3.61
CA LEU A 629 18.55 26.84 -2.21
C LEU A 629 19.70 26.88 -1.20
N HIS A 630 20.94 26.78 -1.67
CA HIS A 630 22.11 26.86 -0.81
C HIS A 630 22.14 28.22 -0.08
N LYS A 631 22.39 28.19 1.24
CA LYS A 631 22.40 29.36 2.15
C LYS A 631 21.10 30.17 2.22
N GLN A 632 19.99 29.67 1.65
CA GLN A 632 18.68 30.28 1.80
C GLN A 632 18.09 29.98 3.18
N ASN A 633 17.30 30.92 3.70
CA ASN A 633 16.50 30.69 4.90
C ASN A 633 15.45 29.59 4.65
N LYS A 634 14.79 29.11 5.71
CA LYS A 634 13.71 28.12 5.56
C LYS A 634 12.55 28.73 4.78
N LEU A 635 12.33 28.23 3.55
CA LEU A 635 11.30 28.69 2.61
C LEU A 635 10.15 27.69 2.56
N PHE A 636 9.01 28.14 2.04
CA PHE A 636 7.96 27.29 1.51
C PHE A 636 8.09 27.17 -0.02
N ILE A 637 8.20 25.95 -0.54
CA ILE A 637 8.43 25.63 -1.95
C ILE A 637 7.24 24.80 -2.45
N PRO A 638 6.13 25.45 -2.88
CA PRO A 638 5.00 24.77 -3.47
C PRO A 638 5.34 24.29 -4.87
N ILE A 639 5.21 22.98 -5.12
CA ILE A 639 5.49 22.35 -6.42
C ILE A 639 4.16 22.06 -7.12
N LEU A 640 3.83 22.82 -8.15
CA LEU A 640 2.66 22.58 -8.98
C LEU A 640 3.08 21.93 -10.30
N ARG A 641 2.35 20.91 -10.74
CA ARG A 641 2.55 20.25 -12.03
C ARG A 641 1.29 20.37 -12.88
N LEU A 642 1.41 20.88 -14.10
CA LEU A 642 0.34 20.74 -15.11
C LEU A 642 0.56 19.45 -15.88
N HIS A 643 -0.51 18.72 -16.20
CA HIS A 643 -0.41 17.48 -16.98
C HIS A 643 -1.61 17.25 -17.89
N GLN A 644 -1.42 16.42 -18.91
CA GLN A 644 -2.44 16.12 -19.91
C GLN A 644 -2.95 14.67 -19.86
N HIS A 645 -2.23 13.77 -19.21
CA HIS A 645 -2.62 12.37 -19.11
C HIS A 645 -3.13 12.02 -17.71
N THR A 646 -4.03 11.05 -17.63
CA THR A 646 -4.48 10.40 -16.40
C THR A 646 -3.46 9.33 -15.95
N LYS A 647 -3.71 8.72 -14.79
CA LYS A 647 -2.94 7.55 -14.33
C LYS A 647 -3.09 6.33 -15.26
N GLU A 648 -4.16 6.27 -16.06
CA GLU A 648 -4.51 5.13 -16.93
C GLU A 648 -3.78 5.17 -18.27
N ASP A 649 -3.53 6.38 -18.79
CA ASP A 649 -2.86 6.62 -20.06
C ASP A 649 -1.40 6.09 -20.03
N ASP A 650 -0.88 5.63 -21.17
CA ASP A 650 0.52 5.18 -21.29
C ASP A 650 1.48 6.37 -21.48
N ALA A 651 1.63 7.18 -20.44
CA ALA A 651 2.47 8.38 -20.41
C ALA A 651 3.64 8.23 -19.40
N PRO A 652 4.72 7.50 -19.75
CA PRO A 652 5.82 7.16 -18.84
C PRO A 652 6.64 8.36 -18.31
N ILE A 653 6.80 9.45 -19.07
CA ILE A 653 7.43 10.71 -18.64
C ILE A 653 6.50 11.42 -17.66
N GLU A 654 5.23 11.64 -18.00
CA GLU A 654 4.31 12.33 -17.07
C GLU A 654 4.13 11.55 -15.77
N LYS A 655 4.04 10.22 -15.83
CA LYS A 655 4.02 9.36 -14.63
C LYS A 655 5.28 9.54 -13.80
N PHE A 656 6.45 9.59 -14.44
CA PHE A 656 7.72 9.85 -13.75
C PHE A 656 7.74 11.23 -13.10
N ILE A 657 7.37 12.30 -13.80
CA ILE A 657 7.35 13.66 -13.23
C ILE A 657 6.38 13.75 -12.05
N ALA A 658 5.22 13.07 -12.13
CA ALA A 658 4.28 12.97 -11.00
C ALA A 658 4.97 12.38 -9.77
N SER A 659 5.56 11.20 -9.93
CA SER A 659 6.24 10.47 -8.86
C SER A 659 7.45 11.22 -8.33
N PHE A 660 8.26 11.79 -9.22
CA PHE A 660 9.48 12.51 -8.89
C PHE A 660 9.19 13.80 -8.13
N ALA A 661 8.08 14.50 -8.41
CA ALA A 661 7.69 15.67 -7.63
C ALA A 661 7.45 15.33 -6.15
N HIS A 662 6.94 14.13 -5.83
CA HIS A 662 6.81 13.66 -4.45
C HIS A 662 8.17 13.35 -3.80
N VAL A 663 9.07 12.67 -4.55
CA VAL A 663 10.46 12.41 -4.10
C VAL A 663 11.20 13.71 -3.82
N LEU A 664 11.07 14.69 -4.73
CA LEU A 664 11.68 15.99 -4.60
C LEU A 664 11.12 16.75 -3.39
N SER A 665 9.80 16.75 -3.21
CA SER A 665 9.18 17.38 -2.04
C SER A 665 9.66 16.76 -0.73
N HIS A 666 9.81 15.44 -0.67
CA HIS A 666 10.39 14.75 0.48
C HIS A 666 11.83 15.18 0.74
N LEU A 667 12.68 15.26 -0.28
CA LEU A 667 14.08 15.71 -0.11
C LEU A 667 14.18 17.18 0.33
N LEU A 668 13.33 18.05 -0.22
CA LEU A 668 13.31 19.49 0.12
C LEU A 668 12.84 19.74 1.56
N ASN A 669 11.91 18.92 2.06
CA ASN A 669 11.40 19.01 3.43
C ASN A 669 12.46 18.74 4.51
N GLU A 670 13.67 18.27 4.16
CA GLU A 670 14.75 18.11 5.14
C GLU A 670 15.23 19.46 5.71
N ARG A 671 15.18 20.52 4.90
CA ARG A 671 15.63 21.89 5.27
C ARG A 671 14.57 22.97 5.04
N HIS A 672 13.76 22.84 3.99
CA HIS A 672 12.68 23.78 3.64
C HIS A 672 11.32 23.16 4.00
N ARG A 673 10.22 23.81 3.60
CA ARG A 673 8.88 23.23 3.60
C ARG A 673 8.45 23.06 2.15
N SER A 674 7.95 21.91 1.78
CA SER A 674 7.49 21.65 0.42
C SER A 674 6.30 20.71 0.43
N ASN A 675 5.43 20.88 -0.55
CA ASN A 675 4.46 19.86 -0.94
C ASN A 675 4.27 19.94 -2.45
N THR A 676 3.66 18.91 -3.04
CA THR A 676 3.39 18.87 -4.47
C THR A 676 1.96 18.48 -4.79
N GLN A 677 1.42 19.05 -5.87
CA GLN A 677 0.13 18.67 -6.45
C GLN A 677 0.12 18.79 -7.98
N GLY A 678 -0.75 18.02 -8.62
CA GLY A 678 -0.95 18.00 -10.07
C GLY A 678 -2.32 18.55 -10.49
N VAL A 679 -2.37 19.22 -11.64
CA VAL A 679 -3.61 19.71 -12.26
C VAL A 679 -3.74 19.15 -13.68
N ASP A 680 -4.79 18.38 -13.90
CA ASP A 680 -5.18 17.92 -15.24
C ASP A 680 -5.81 19.10 -16.01
N ILE A 681 -5.15 19.53 -17.07
CA ILE A 681 -5.56 20.70 -17.84
C ILE A 681 -6.65 20.41 -18.88
N ARG A 682 -6.97 19.14 -19.17
CA ARG A 682 -8.04 18.79 -20.14
C ARG A 682 -9.40 19.27 -19.66
N ASP A 683 -9.68 19.03 -18.38
CA ASP A 683 -10.97 19.30 -17.73
C ASP A 683 -11.02 20.66 -16.99
N LEU A 684 -10.03 21.54 -17.18
CA LEU A 684 -9.93 22.76 -16.35
C LEU A 684 -11.16 23.66 -16.50
N GLN A 685 -11.73 23.78 -17.70
CA GLN A 685 -12.93 24.58 -17.93
C GLN A 685 -14.18 24.01 -17.25
N SER A 686 -14.37 22.69 -17.29
CA SER A 686 -15.58 22.02 -16.78
C SER A 686 -15.52 21.71 -15.28
N LYS A 687 -14.34 21.33 -14.76
CA LYS A 687 -14.13 20.86 -13.37
C LYS A 687 -13.20 21.77 -12.56
N GLY A 688 -12.59 22.80 -13.15
CA GLY A 688 -11.61 23.66 -12.49
C GLY A 688 -12.14 24.36 -11.24
N LYS A 689 -13.41 24.78 -11.25
CA LYS A 689 -14.09 25.42 -10.10
C LYS A 689 -14.03 24.60 -8.80
N PHE A 690 -13.97 23.27 -8.91
CA PHE A 690 -13.88 22.37 -7.76
C PHE A 690 -12.50 21.74 -7.59
N LYS A 691 -11.80 21.45 -8.70
CA LYS A 691 -10.47 20.83 -8.67
C LYS A 691 -9.41 21.79 -8.12
N VAL A 692 -9.35 23.03 -8.61
CA VAL A 692 -8.30 24.00 -8.24
C VAL A 692 -8.30 24.29 -6.73
N PRO A 693 -9.44 24.57 -6.08
CA PRO A 693 -9.45 24.76 -4.63
C PRO A 693 -8.90 23.56 -3.84
N ASN A 694 -9.27 22.33 -4.20
CA ASN A 694 -8.80 21.13 -3.50
C ASN A 694 -7.30 20.87 -3.74
N VAL A 695 -6.83 21.06 -4.97
CA VAL A 695 -5.39 20.99 -5.30
C VAL A 695 -4.61 21.96 -4.42
N LEU A 696 -5.02 23.21 -4.32
CA LEU A 696 -4.32 24.20 -3.50
C LEU A 696 -4.45 23.89 -2.01
N SER A 697 -5.62 23.48 -1.52
CA SER A 697 -5.81 23.07 -0.13
C SER A 697 -4.84 21.95 0.26
N SER A 698 -4.68 20.94 -0.59
CA SER A 698 -3.71 19.86 -0.34
C SER A 698 -2.26 20.38 -0.45
N LEU A 699 -1.94 21.22 -1.44
CA LEU A 699 -0.61 21.82 -1.59
C LEU A 699 -0.19 22.61 -0.33
N TYR A 700 -1.12 23.35 0.28
CA TYR A 700 -0.87 24.13 1.50
C TYR A 700 -1.02 23.33 2.81
N SER A 701 -1.32 22.03 2.75
CA SER A 701 -1.53 21.19 3.95
C SER A 701 -0.28 21.05 4.83
N VAL A 702 0.93 21.30 4.31
CA VAL A 702 2.20 21.25 5.08
C VAL A 702 2.50 22.54 5.84
N LEU A 703 1.74 23.61 5.62
CA LEU A 703 1.92 24.85 6.36
C LEU A 703 1.57 24.66 7.85
N PRO A 704 2.30 25.33 8.77
CA PRO A 704 1.98 25.30 10.19
C PRO A 704 0.54 25.78 10.46
N LYS A 705 -0.10 25.13 11.42
CA LYS A 705 -1.47 25.44 11.83
C LYS A 705 -1.55 25.59 13.34
N SER A 706 -2.38 26.50 13.78
CA SER A 706 -2.65 26.74 15.19
C SER A 706 -4.11 26.41 15.50
N PHE A 707 -4.31 25.75 16.64
CA PHE A 707 -5.62 25.31 17.12
C PHE A 707 -5.95 26.01 18.43
N THR A 708 -7.18 26.51 18.54
CA THR A 708 -7.70 27.13 19.77
C THR A 708 -8.98 26.43 20.19
N PHE A 709 -9.09 26.06 21.45
CA PHE A 709 -10.25 25.35 21.99
C PHE A 709 -11.30 26.31 22.54
N SER A 710 -12.56 25.98 22.35
CA SER A 710 -13.67 26.79 22.87
C SER A 710 -13.77 26.75 24.40
N ASN A 711 -13.31 25.66 25.02
CA ASN A 711 -13.32 25.45 26.47
C ASN A 711 -11.90 25.30 27.01
N SER A 712 -11.55 26.03 28.07
CA SER A 712 -10.22 26.01 28.68
C SER A 712 -9.89 24.72 29.43
N SER A 713 -10.90 23.90 29.78
CA SER A 713 -10.68 22.56 30.32
C SER A 713 -10.19 21.57 29.27
N ASP A 714 -10.45 21.83 27.99
CA ASP A 714 -10.01 20.96 26.88
C ASP A 714 -8.56 21.23 26.46
N PHE A 715 -7.91 22.24 27.05
CA PHE A 715 -6.57 22.64 26.66
C PHE A 715 -5.49 21.74 27.31
N PRO A 716 -4.46 21.27 26.57
CA PRO A 716 -3.35 20.49 27.14
C PRO A 716 -2.58 21.26 28.22
N ARG A 717 -2.30 20.62 29.36
CA ARG A 717 -1.61 21.23 30.52
C ARG A 717 -0.31 20.52 30.89
N ASN A 718 -0.21 19.23 30.62
CA ASN A 718 0.89 18.37 31.06
C ASN A 718 2.01 18.30 30.02
N ILE A 719 1.69 18.40 28.72
CA ILE A 719 2.67 18.26 27.65
C ILE A 719 2.86 19.58 26.89
N ASN A 720 3.98 20.27 27.14
CA ASN A 720 4.33 21.50 26.41
C ASN A 720 4.78 21.23 24.97
N LYS A 721 5.53 20.15 24.73
CA LYS A 721 6.07 19.76 23.43
C LYS A 721 6.01 18.25 23.24
N LEU A 722 5.44 17.83 22.12
CA LEU A 722 5.40 16.44 21.68
C LEU A 722 5.83 16.33 20.23
N ALA A 723 6.70 15.36 19.95
CA ALA A 723 7.11 15.01 18.60
C ALA A 723 6.39 13.77 18.12
N ILE A 724 5.94 13.77 16.86
CA ILE A 724 5.47 12.57 16.17
C ILE A 724 6.54 12.21 15.14
N VAL A 725 7.12 11.01 15.29
CA VAL A 725 8.15 10.46 14.39
C VAL A 725 7.51 9.31 13.64
N ILE A 726 7.40 9.43 12.31
CA ILE A 726 6.78 8.42 11.45
C ILE A 726 7.85 7.81 10.57
N VAL A 727 7.92 6.47 10.52
CA VAL A 727 8.98 5.74 9.83
C VAL A 727 8.45 4.72 8.84
N SER A 728 9.17 4.57 7.72
CA SER A 728 8.91 3.58 6.68
C SER A 728 10.21 3.21 5.97
N SER A 729 10.20 2.14 5.19
CA SER A 729 11.36 1.79 4.35
C SER A 729 10.95 1.16 3.05
N ARG A 730 11.83 1.27 2.05
CA ARG A 730 11.71 0.56 0.78
C ARG A 730 13.05 -0.08 0.40
N GLU A 731 13.00 -1.31 -0.09
CA GLU A 731 14.16 -2.00 -0.67
C GLU A 731 14.76 -1.15 -1.81
N SER A 732 16.09 -1.06 -1.89
CA SER A 732 16.82 -0.41 -3.00
C SER A 732 17.64 -1.43 -3.80
N ASP A 733 18.19 -2.45 -3.12
CA ASP A 733 19.09 -3.45 -3.70
C ASP A 733 18.75 -4.84 -3.16
N ARG A 734 18.48 -5.80 -4.05
CA ARG A 734 18.16 -7.19 -3.72
C ARG A 734 18.28 -8.12 -4.94
N ARG A 735 18.80 -9.34 -4.74
CA ARG A 735 18.70 -10.44 -5.74
C ARG A 735 17.40 -11.23 -5.56
N TRP A 736 16.89 -11.85 -6.63
CA TRP A 736 15.66 -12.65 -6.59
C TRP A 736 15.64 -13.71 -5.48
N ASN A 737 16.78 -14.38 -5.26
CA ASN A 737 16.94 -15.43 -4.25
C ASN A 737 17.94 -15.07 -3.14
N GLY A 738 18.29 -13.78 -3.01
CA GLY A 738 19.25 -13.32 -2.00
C GLY A 738 18.59 -13.03 -0.64
N SER A 739 19.37 -13.24 0.41
CA SER A 739 19.06 -12.90 1.81
C SER A 739 19.44 -11.46 2.16
N GLN A 740 20.56 -10.97 1.62
CA GLN A 740 21.06 -9.61 1.82
C GLN A 740 20.25 -8.62 0.98
N LYS A 741 20.02 -7.45 1.57
CA LYS A 741 19.37 -6.32 0.92
C LYS A 741 19.76 -5.00 1.55
N ILE A 742 19.78 -3.96 0.72
CA ILE A 742 19.88 -2.57 1.15
C ILE A 742 18.49 -1.96 1.06
N SER A 743 18.13 -1.15 2.04
CA SER A 743 16.85 -0.46 2.11
C SER A 743 17.05 1.02 2.42
N ASN A 744 16.25 1.85 1.77
CA ASN A 744 16.15 3.27 2.11
C ASN A 744 15.12 3.43 3.23
N LEU A 745 15.59 3.81 4.41
CA LEU A 745 14.78 4.29 5.53
C LEU A 745 14.33 5.72 5.22
N MET A 746 13.05 6.01 5.41
CA MET A 746 12.47 7.32 5.15
C MET A 746 11.43 7.66 6.21
N GLY A 747 11.32 8.93 6.56
CA GLY A 747 10.37 9.35 7.58
C GLY A 747 10.07 10.85 7.61
N GLU A 748 9.13 11.20 8.47
CA GLU A 748 8.75 12.57 8.77
C GLU A 748 8.64 12.82 10.27
N ILE A 749 8.96 14.05 10.67
CA ILE A 749 8.93 14.50 12.06
C ILE A 749 7.99 15.71 12.16
N LEU A 750 6.95 15.58 12.98
CA LEU A 750 6.06 16.67 13.33
C LEU A 750 6.32 17.11 14.77
N LEU A 751 6.10 18.40 15.02
CA LEU A 751 6.12 18.97 16.36
C LEU A 751 4.77 19.59 16.67
N LEU A 752 4.25 19.21 17.82
CA LEU A 752 3.13 19.85 18.48
C LEU A 752 3.66 20.61 19.68
N SER A 753 3.37 21.90 19.74
CA SER A 753 3.81 22.78 20.82
C SER A 753 2.68 23.63 21.34
N CYS A 754 2.57 23.68 22.66
CA CYS A 754 1.60 24.48 23.39
C CYS A 754 2.19 25.86 23.72
N GLN A 755 1.53 26.94 23.31
CA GLN A 755 1.89 28.33 23.63
C GLN A 755 0.62 29.18 23.77
N GLU A 756 0.50 29.97 24.84
CA GLU A 756 -0.53 31.04 24.98
C GLU A 756 -1.95 30.60 24.59
N SER A 757 -2.45 29.49 25.16
CA SER A 757 -3.78 28.90 24.86
C SER A 757 -3.99 28.37 23.42
N THR A 758 -2.92 28.24 22.65
CA THR A 758 -2.93 27.66 21.31
C THR A 758 -2.04 26.42 21.21
N VAL A 759 -2.47 25.45 20.41
CA VAL A 759 -1.64 24.30 20.02
C VAL A 759 -1.20 24.49 18.60
N ARG A 760 0.12 24.63 18.41
CA ARG A 760 0.74 24.74 17.09
C ARG A 760 1.17 23.37 16.60
N VAL A 761 0.76 23.01 15.39
CA VAL A 761 1.15 21.77 14.69
C VAL A 761 1.95 22.13 13.45
N GLN A 762 3.16 21.57 13.32
CA GLN A 762 4.01 21.80 12.14
C GLN A 762 4.84 20.58 11.75
N LEU A 763 5.00 20.38 10.43
CA LEU A 763 6.04 19.52 9.89
C LEU A 763 7.41 20.18 10.15
N LEU A 764 8.25 19.55 10.96
CA LEU A 764 9.59 20.04 11.22
C LEU A 764 10.50 19.75 10.05
N LYS A 765 10.60 18.47 9.69
CA LYS A 765 11.39 17.99 8.56
C LYS A 765 11.02 16.57 8.16
N THR A 766 11.51 16.16 7.01
CA THR A 766 11.63 14.76 6.57
C THR A 766 13.07 14.27 6.72
N PHE A 767 13.27 12.97 6.61
CA PHE A 767 14.58 12.35 6.54
C PHE A 767 14.58 11.13 5.60
N SER A 768 15.75 10.78 5.08
CA SER A 768 16.00 9.56 4.31
C SER A 768 17.46 9.13 4.43
N GLU A 769 17.70 7.83 4.55
CA GLU A 769 19.02 7.23 4.69
C GLU A 769 19.04 5.76 4.23
N ASN A 770 20.14 5.30 3.61
CA ASN A 770 20.33 3.93 3.12
C ASN A 770 21.04 3.07 4.17
N TYR A 771 20.48 1.90 4.45
CA TYR A 771 21.01 0.95 5.42
C TYR A 771 21.07 -0.47 4.86
N GLU A 772 22.03 -1.26 5.33
CA GLU A 772 21.88 -2.71 5.31
C GLU A 772 20.66 -3.09 6.16
N HIS A 773 19.89 -4.07 5.70
CA HIS A 773 18.55 -4.29 6.24
C HIS A 773 18.49 -4.60 7.73
N GLN A 774 19.48 -5.32 8.28
CA GLN A 774 19.48 -5.59 9.71
C GLN A 774 19.80 -4.32 10.50
N GLN A 775 20.75 -3.51 10.03
CA GLN A 775 21.21 -2.31 10.71
C GLN A 775 20.07 -1.31 11.00
N MET A 776 19.13 -1.14 10.07
CA MET A 776 17.98 -0.23 10.26
C MET A 776 17.03 -0.64 11.39
N PHE A 777 17.00 -1.92 11.78
CA PHE A 777 16.19 -2.43 12.90
C PHE A 777 16.99 -2.65 14.18
N ARG A 778 18.25 -2.23 14.20
CA ARG A 778 19.11 -2.24 15.39
C ARG A 778 19.49 -0.84 15.83
N ASN A 779 20.01 -0.06 14.88
CA ASN A 779 20.65 1.23 15.16
C ASN A 779 20.44 2.23 14.00
N PRO A 780 19.22 2.75 13.81
CA PRO A 780 18.92 3.74 12.77
C PRO A 780 19.42 5.14 13.17
N THR A 781 20.70 5.40 12.91
CA THR A 781 21.41 6.64 13.28
C THR A 781 20.68 7.93 12.90
N VAL A 782 20.06 8.00 11.72
CA VAL A 782 19.33 9.19 11.27
C VAL A 782 18.16 9.55 12.19
N ILE A 783 17.52 8.57 12.81
CA ILE A 783 16.40 8.80 13.74
C ILE A 783 16.95 9.20 15.12
N ILE A 784 17.97 8.48 15.58
CA ILE A 784 18.63 8.72 16.88
C ILE A 784 19.13 10.17 16.96
N ASP A 785 19.82 10.64 15.91
CA ASP A 785 20.34 12.00 15.83
C ASP A 785 19.23 13.06 15.90
N GLU A 786 18.08 12.81 15.27
CA GLU A 786 16.95 13.74 15.27
C GLU A 786 16.20 13.75 16.60
N VAL A 787 16.05 12.58 17.27
CA VAL A 787 15.50 12.50 18.62
C VAL A 787 16.39 13.27 19.61
N ALA A 788 17.71 13.10 19.55
CA ALA A 788 18.65 13.84 20.38
C ALA A 788 18.57 15.37 20.15
N LYS A 789 18.45 15.82 18.89
CA LYS A 789 18.25 17.24 18.55
C LYS A 789 16.94 17.80 19.12
N LEU A 790 15.86 17.03 19.09
CA LEU A 790 14.56 17.43 19.64
C LEU A 790 14.57 17.46 21.17
N TYR A 791 15.24 16.50 21.79
CA TYR A 791 15.51 16.48 23.22
C TYR A 791 16.22 17.77 23.67
N GLY A 792 17.27 18.18 22.94
CA GLY A 792 17.98 19.45 23.16
C GLY A 792 17.11 20.70 22.99
N LYS A 793 15.97 20.60 22.29
CA LYS A 793 14.96 21.68 22.16
C LYS A 793 13.87 21.64 23.23
N GLY A 794 14.01 20.79 24.24
CA GLY A 794 13.05 20.63 25.34
C GLY A 794 11.89 19.69 25.04
N CYS A 795 11.97 18.87 23.98
CA CYS A 795 10.98 17.81 23.75
C CYS A 795 11.25 16.63 24.68
N ARG A 796 10.19 16.10 25.31
CA ARG A 796 10.27 14.93 26.19
C ARG A 796 9.33 13.80 25.79
N HIS A 797 8.26 14.08 25.06
CA HIS A 797 7.29 13.09 24.62
C HIS A 797 7.44 12.81 23.12
N PHE A 798 7.55 11.53 22.76
CA PHE A 798 7.75 11.07 21.39
C PHE A 798 6.74 9.99 21.02
N LEU A 799 5.82 10.27 20.09
CA LEU A 799 4.99 9.24 19.46
C LEU A 799 5.80 8.65 18.30
N TYR A 800 6.17 7.39 18.40
CA TYR A 800 6.98 6.71 17.40
C TYR A 800 6.11 5.74 16.60
N ILE A 801 5.80 6.11 15.36
CA ILE A 801 4.76 5.49 14.53
C ILE A 801 5.38 4.72 13.37
N ALA A 802 5.07 3.44 13.26
CA ALA A 802 5.43 2.59 12.13
C ALA A 802 4.19 1.88 11.55
N LYS A 803 4.34 1.28 10.36
CA LYS A 803 3.32 0.36 9.84
C LYS A 803 3.20 -0.84 10.77
N ALA A 804 1.98 -1.31 11.01
CA ALA A 804 1.73 -2.49 11.83
C ALA A 804 2.56 -3.69 11.35
N PRO A 805 3.25 -4.40 12.25
CA PRO A 805 4.20 -5.43 11.87
C PRO A 805 3.52 -6.79 11.67
N TYR A 806 2.24 -6.80 11.32
CA TYR A 806 1.51 -8.03 11.17
C TYR A 806 2.08 -8.90 10.07
N THR A 807 2.10 -10.16 10.38
CA THR A 807 2.59 -11.20 9.55
C THR A 807 1.39 -11.93 8.99
N SER A 808 1.31 -12.08 7.67
CA SER A 808 0.33 -12.98 7.07
C SER A 808 0.71 -14.45 7.26
N THR A 809 1.43 -14.77 8.34
CA THR A 809 2.04 -16.08 8.60
C THR A 809 1.45 -16.73 9.84
N LEU A 810 1.37 -18.06 9.86
CA LEU A 810 0.95 -18.85 11.03
C LEU A 810 2.02 -18.93 12.13
N ASN A 811 3.08 -18.12 12.03
CA ASN A 811 4.21 -18.05 12.96
C ASN A 811 4.89 -19.41 13.19
N MET A 812 4.85 -20.29 12.20
CA MET A 812 5.46 -21.62 12.28
C MET A 812 6.97 -21.59 12.00
N THR A 813 7.46 -20.56 11.31
CA THR A 813 8.85 -20.48 10.82
C THR A 813 9.67 -19.33 11.42
N LYS A 814 9.17 -18.62 12.44
CA LYS A 814 9.76 -17.36 12.94
C LYS A 814 10.25 -17.43 14.38
N THR A 815 11.38 -16.80 14.65
CA THR A 815 11.85 -16.46 16.01
C THR A 815 11.15 -15.19 16.52
N GLU A 816 11.11 -14.99 17.85
CA GLU A 816 10.35 -13.88 18.47
C GLU A 816 10.89 -12.48 18.14
N ASP A 817 12.21 -12.33 17.94
CA ASP A 817 12.86 -11.03 17.68
C ASP A 817 12.57 -10.44 16.29
N ASP A 818 12.20 -11.27 15.31
CA ASP A 818 11.94 -10.86 13.93
C ASP A 818 10.59 -10.13 13.75
N ARG A 819 9.79 -9.99 14.82
CA ARG A 819 8.39 -9.53 14.73
C ARG A 819 8.20 -8.03 14.83
N LEU A 820 9.09 -7.27 15.45
CA LEU A 820 8.79 -5.87 15.82
C LEU A 820 9.36 -4.82 14.86
N PHE A 821 10.31 -5.20 14.00
CA PHE A 821 10.93 -4.32 13.00
C PHE A 821 11.37 -2.97 13.61
N PHE A 822 10.75 -1.86 13.17
CA PHE A 822 11.06 -0.51 13.67
C PHE A 822 10.70 -0.29 15.13
N LEU A 823 9.84 -1.12 15.70
CA LEU A 823 9.40 -1.08 17.10
C LEU A 823 10.17 -2.10 17.96
N SER A 824 11.29 -2.65 17.48
CA SER A 824 12.11 -3.61 18.23
C SER A 824 12.70 -2.98 19.50
N GLN A 825 13.01 -3.83 20.48
CA GLN A 825 13.74 -3.42 21.69
C GLN A 825 15.04 -2.70 21.34
N GLU A 826 15.80 -3.20 20.37
CA GLU A 826 17.06 -2.60 19.95
C GLU A 826 16.88 -1.16 19.43
N VAL A 827 15.88 -0.92 18.56
CA VAL A 827 15.61 0.44 18.06
C VAL A 827 15.15 1.35 19.18
N ILE A 828 14.16 0.93 19.98
CA ILE A 828 13.60 1.78 21.05
C ILE A 828 14.67 2.09 22.11
N GLY A 829 15.51 1.11 22.44
CA GLY A 829 16.68 1.30 23.31
C GLY A 829 17.69 2.28 22.72
N ALA A 830 17.98 2.17 21.42
CA ALA A 830 18.87 3.11 20.73
C ALA A 830 18.30 4.54 20.67
N LEU A 831 16.98 4.71 20.57
CA LEU A 831 16.33 6.03 20.61
C LEU A 831 16.37 6.66 22.00
N LYS A 832 16.21 5.87 23.06
CA LYS A 832 16.31 6.35 24.44
C LYS A 832 17.76 6.71 24.79
N ALA A 833 18.72 5.87 24.39
CA ALA A 833 20.15 6.05 24.61
C ALA A 833 20.45 6.57 26.03
N GLN A 834 21.09 7.74 26.14
CA GLN A 834 21.42 8.40 27.41
C GLN A 834 20.33 9.34 27.96
N HIS A 835 19.22 9.50 27.25
CA HIS A 835 18.15 10.46 27.58
C HIS A 835 17.07 9.79 28.45
N GLN A 836 17.38 9.55 29.72
CA GLN A 836 16.53 8.76 30.61
C GLN A 836 15.15 9.38 30.91
N ASP A 837 15.01 10.70 30.75
CA ASP A 837 13.79 11.46 31.03
C ASP A 837 12.85 11.60 29.81
N ILE A 838 13.18 11.00 28.66
CA ILE A 838 12.26 10.98 27.51
C ILE A 838 11.27 9.82 27.61
N LYS A 839 10.04 10.10 27.18
CA LYS A 839 8.94 9.16 27.09
C LYS A 839 8.66 8.84 25.64
N ILE A 840 8.91 7.59 25.26
CA ILE A 840 8.63 7.08 23.92
C ILE A 840 7.36 6.25 23.98
N TYR A 841 6.44 6.51 23.06
CA TYR A 841 5.17 5.81 22.90
C TYR A 841 5.20 5.08 21.55
N PRO A 842 5.68 3.82 21.50
CA PRO A 842 5.70 3.02 20.27
C PRO A 842 4.28 2.69 19.85
N MET A 843 3.91 2.98 18.61
CA MET A 843 2.57 2.67 18.12
C MET A 843 2.57 2.32 16.63
N PHE A 844 1.53 1.61 16.23
CA PHE A 844 1.20 1.34 14.85
C PHE A 844 -0.25 1.70 14.59
N PHE A 845 -0.58 1.84 13.31
CA PHE A 845 -1.92 2.17 12.87
C PHE A 845 -2.39 1.24 11.77
N ASP A 846 -3.70 1.05 11.72
CA ASP A 846 -4.40 0.32 10.68
C ASP A 846 -5.68 1.01 10.27
N LYS A 847 -6.23 0.57 9.14
CA LYS A 847 -7.46 1.09 8.59
C LYS A 847 -8.48 -0.01 8.38
N TYR A 848 -9.60 0.06 9.09
CA TYR A 848 -10.74 -0.82 8.86
C TYR A 848 -11.96 -0.02 8.36
N TYR A 849 -13.07 -0.70 8.12
CA TYR A 849 -14.26 -0.10 7.54
C TYR A 849 -15.51 -0.37 8.38
N ALA A 850 -16.31 0.67 8.59
CA ALA A 850 -17.57 0.60 9.32
C ALA A 850 -18.73 1.21 8.48
N VAL A 851 -19.92 0.69 8.69
CA VAL A 851 -21.17 1.23 8.12
C VAL A 851 -21.64 2.39 8.97
N ARG A 852 -22.07 3.47 8.31
CA ARG A 852 -22.64 4.64 8.95
C ARG A 852 -24.16 4.49 9.04
N SER A 853 -24.68 4.35 10.26
CA SER A 853 -26.10 4.11 10.53
C SER A 853 -26.91 5.41 10.69
N GLN A 854 -26.25 6.55 10.92
CA GLN A 854 -26.91 7.86 11.13
C GLN A 854 -26.27 9.00 10.34
N LYS A 855 -27.03 10.10 10.15
CA LYS A 855 -26.46 11.33 9.59
C LYS A 855 -25.64 12.09 10.65
N ILE A 856 -24.31 11.93 10.60
CA ILE A 856 -23.31 12.76 11.28
C ILE A 856 -23.01 14.06 10.48
N ASP A 857 -22.77 15.18 11.17
CA ASP A 857 -22.28 16.42 10.56
C ASP A 857 -20.89 16.21 9.92
N VAL A 858 -20.62 16.85 8.78
CA VAL A 858 -19.34 16.70 8.05
C VAL A 858 -18.18 17.31 8.84
N SER A 859 -18.44 18.29 9.70
CA SER A 859 -17.46 18.93 10.60
C SER A 859 -17.12 18.10 11.85
N ALA A 860 -17.91 17.05 12.13
CA ALA A 860 -17.75 16.23 13.31
C ALA A 860 -16.92 14.97 13.02
N SER A 861 -15.83 14.81 13.76
CA SER A 861 -15.13 13.54 13.88
C SER A 861 -15.64 12.73 15.06
N LEU A 862 -15.56 11.41 14.93
CA LEU A 862 -15.95 10.48 15.98
C LEU A 862 -14.73 9.70 16.43
N TYR A 863 -14.63 9.40 17.72
CA TYR A 863 -13.50 8.65 18.26
C TYR A 863 -13.90 7.70 19.38
N ILE A 864 -13.12 6.64 19.58
CA ILE A 864 -13.24 5.72 20.71
C ILE A 864 -11.86 5.65 21.36
N GLN A 865 -11.78 5.80 22.68
CA GLN A 865 -10.50 5.84 23.40
C GLN A 865 -10.47 4.94 24.65
N ASP A 866 -11.60 4.37 25.05
CA ASP A 866 -11.63 3.47 26.19
C ASP A 866 -11.01 2.14 25.79
N THR A 867 -9.84 1.83 26.37
CA THR A 867 -9.13 0.60 26.05
C THR A 867 -9.97 -0.62 26.39
N ALA A 868 -10.78 -0.63 27.47
CA ALA A 868 -11.62 -1.78 27.79
C ALA A 868 -12.67 -2.04 26.69
N GLU A 869 -13.25 -0.98 26.13
CA GLU A 869 -14.17 -1.08 24.99
C GLU A 869 -13.46 -1.56 23.72
N LEU A 870 -12.20 -1.16 23.53
CA LEU A 870 -11.37 -1.51 22.38
C LEU A 870 -10.69 -2.88 22.51
N THR A 871 -10.49 -3.41 23.72
CA THR A 871 -9.93 -4.76 23.92
C THR A 871 -10.91 -5.83 23.42
N ASN A 872 -12.22 -5.54 23.41
CA ASN A 872 -13.21 -6.39 22.72
C ASN A 872 -12.97 -6.46 21.18
N LEU A 873 -12.24 -5.49 20.60
CA LEU A 873 -11.85 -5.54 19.19
C LEU A 873 -10.66 -6.46 18.96
N VAL A 874 -9.69 -6.53 19.87
CA VAL A 874 -8.53 -7.43 19.79
C VAL A 874 -8.30 -8.02 21.18
N ASP A 875 -8.72 -9.27 21.37
CA ASP A 875 -8.45 -10.01 22.61
C ASP A 875 -7.12 -10.75 22.41
N ASP A 876 -6.06 -10.24 23.03
CA ASP A 876 -4.73 -10.84 22.98
C ASP A 876 -4.47 -11.63 24.27
N PRO A 877 -4.47 -12.99 24.23
CA PRO A 877 -4.20 -13.82 25.40
C PRO A 877 -2.82 -13.54 26.01
N SER A 878 -1.85 -13.16 25.17
CA SER A 878 -0.49 -12.80 25.59
C SER A 878 -0.39 -11.36 26.12
N LYS A 879 -1.44 -10.54 25.91
CA LYS A 879 -1.51 -9.10 26.17
C LYS A 879 -0.35 -8.30 25.57
N LYS A 880 0.35 -8.82 24.56
CA LYS A 880 1.49 -8.16 23.93
C LYS A 880 1.05 -6.97 23.08
N SER A 881 -0.14 -6.98 22.47
CA SER A 881 -0.66 -5.91 21.60
C SER A 881 -2.04 -5.42 22.05
N VAL A 882 -2.24 -4.10 22.12
CA VAL A 882 -3.52 -3.51 22.56
C VAL A 882 -3.93 -2.32 21.68
N VAL A 883 -5.18 -2.35 21.20
CA VAL A 883 -5.84 -1.21 20.54
C VAL A 883 -6.27 -0.19 21.60
N PHE A 884 -5.89 1.07 21.44
CA PHE A 884 -6.18 2.11 22.44
C PHE A 884 -6.89 3.36 21.90
N PHE A 885 -6.96 3.53 20.56
CA PHE A 885 -7.65 4.69 19.98
C PHE A 885 -8.16 4.41 18.56
N ASN A 886 -9.46 4.65 18.32
CA ASN A 886 -10.06 4.60 16.99
C ASN A 886 -10.59 5.98 16.58
N LEU A 887 -10.33 6.38 15.33
CA LEU A 887 -10.72 7.68 14.79
C LEU A 887 -11.51 7.55 13.49
N PHE A 888 -12.58 8.32 13.37
CA PHE A 888 -13.51 8.32 12.26
C PHE A 888 -13.83 9.75 11.82
N ASN A 889 -13.84 10.02 10.51
CA ASN A 889 -13.95 11.39 10.00
C ASN A 889 -15.34 11.81 9.52
N GLY A 890 -16.37 10.97 9.70
CA GLY A 890 -17.75 11.35 9.34
C GLY A 890 -18.06 11.36 7.84
N VAL A 891 -17.06 11.31 6.95
CA VAL A 891 -17.21 11.76 5.56
C VAL A 891 -17.53 10.63 4.59
N ILE A 892 -18.62 10.83 3.83
CA ILE A 892 -18.91 10.03 2.63
C ILE A 892 -18.26 10.73 1.43
N VAL A 893 -17.27 10.10 0.80
CA VAL A 893 -16.63 10.63 -0.42
C VAL A 893 -17.31 10.02 -1.66
N GLY A 894 -17.93 10.84 -2.51
CA GLY A 894 -18.62 10.39 -3.74
C GLY A 894 -20.15 10.32 -3.60
N THR A 895 -20.83 9.64 -4.53
CA THR A 895 -22.30 9.52 -4.52
C THR A 895 -22.78 8.63 -3.38
N ARG A 896 -23.78 9.11 -2.65
CA ARG A 896 -24.37 8.41 -1.48
C ARG A 896 -25.00 7.05 -1.85
N SER A 897 -25.36 6.85 -3.12
CA SER A 897 -25.89 5.59 -3.66
C SER A 897 -24.87 4.45 -3.76
N ASP A 898 -23.56 4.76 -3.67
CA ASP A 898 -22.50 3.81 -4.01
C ASP A 898 -21.48 3.56 -2.89
N ARG A 899 -21.56 4.26 -1.75
CA ARG A 899 -20.63 4.08 -0.62
C ARG A 899 -21.36 3.90 0.71
N TYR A 900 -21.36 2.65 1.17
CA TYR A 900 -21.99 2.21 2.42
C TYR A 900 -21.01 2.06 3.59
N TYR A 901 -19.72 1.90 3.25
CA TYR A 901 -18.64 1.74 4.22
C TYR A 901 -17.75 2.97 4.25
N ASN A 902 -17.31 3.33 5.44
CA ASN A 902 -16.46 4.48 5.72
C ASN A 902 -15.23 3.98 6.49
N GLY A 903 -14.07 4.61 6.28
CA GLY A 903 -12.85 4.17 6.93
C GLY A 903 -12.81 4.59 8.40
N VAL A 904 -12.16 3.78 9.22
CA VAL A 904 -11.77 4.08 10.61
C VAL A 904 -10.27 3.81 10.72
N ILE A 905 -9.51 4.72 11.34
CA ILE A 905 -8.12 4.43 11.72
C ILE A 905 -8.10 3.90 13.15
N SER A 906 -7.36 2.82 13.36
CA SER A 906 -7.14 2.16 14.64
C SER A 906 -5.67 2.32 15.02
N TYR A 907 -5.41 2.73 16.25
CA TYR A 907 -4.08 2.81 16.85
C TYR A 907 -3.90 1.76 17.91
N SER A 908 -2.73 1.13 17.87
CA SER A 908 -2.35 0.05 18.76
C SER A 908 -0.90 0.21 19.21
N THR A 909 -0.59 -0.37 20.37
CA THR A 909 0.76 -0.36 20.97
C THR A 909 1.11 -1.75 21.49
N PHE A 910 2.40 -1.97 21.76
CA PHE A 910 2.87 -3.18 22.42
C PHE A 910 3.05 -2.96 23.92
N LEU A 911 2.64 -3.94 24.73
CA LEU A 911 2.80 -3.95 26.17
C LEU A 911 3.73 -5.09 26.60
N ASN A 912 4.44 -4.88 27.70
CA ASN A 912 5.31 -5.88 28.32
C ASN A 912 6.46 -6.39 27.41
N ILE A 913 6.86 -5.58 26.42
CA ILE A 913 7.94 -5.88 25.47
C ILE A 913 9.21 -5.10 25.78
N TYR A 914 9.14 -3.98 26.49
CA TYR A 914 10.27 -3.05 26.64
C TYR A 914 10.90 -3.07 28.03
N GLU A 915 10.84 -4.23 28.71
CA GLU A 915 11.41 -4.41 30.04
C GLU A 915 12.89 -3.99 30.06
N GLY A 916 13.26 -3.17 31.05
CA GLY A 916 14.62 -2.62 31.19
C GLY A 916 14.99 -1.50 30.19
N ILE A 917 14.11 -1.19 29.22
CA ILE A 917 14.33 -0.15 28.20
C ILE A 917 13.42 1.05 28.45
N LEU A 918 12.11 0.84 28.42
CA LEU A 918 11.11 1.87 28.73
C LEU A 918 10.54 1.64 30.13
N ASP A 919 10.07 2.73 30.74
CA ASP A 919 9.19 2.60 31.90
C ASP A 919 7.82 2.20 31.37
N GLU A 920 7.40 0.96 31.63
CA GLU A 920 6.09 0.49 31.20
C GLU A 920 4.98 1.36 31.78
N GLU A 921 5.17 1.92 32.97
CA GLU A 921 4.21 2.81 33.59
C GLU A 921 3.91 4.04 32.71
N ASP A 922 4.89 4.53 31.95
CA ASP A 922 4.69 5.63 31.01
C ASP A 922 3.78 5.21 29.83
N ILE A 923 3.96 4.01 29.27
CA ILE A 923 3.10 3.48 28.20
C ILE A 923 1.69 3.28 28.74
N TYR A 924 1.56 2.66 29.91
CA TYR A 924 0.26 2.42 30.54
C TYR A 924 -0.46 3.72 30.86
N LYS A 925 0.19 4.70 31.52
CA LYS A 925 -0.41 6.00 31.84
C LYS A 925 -0.70 6.85 30.59
N GLY A 926 0.15 6.75 29.57
CA GLY A 926 0.05 7.57 28.37
C GLY A 926 -0.92 7.05 27.31
N LEU A 927 -1.12 5.73 27.20
CA LEU A 927 -1.93 5.15 26.13
C LEU A 927 -3.09 4.27 26.64
N ILE A 928 -2.98 3.65 27.81
CA ILE A 928 -3.91 2.61 28.26
C ILE A 928 -4.89 3.14 29.31
N PHE A 929 -4.38 3.55 30.47
CA PHE A 929 -5.18 3.99 31.60
C PHE A 929 -5.91 5.29 31.32
N LYS A 930 -7.14 5.39 31.84
CA LYS A 930 -7.91 6.63 31.79
C LYS A 930 -7.20 7.69 32.63
N GLY A 931 -6.87 8.83 32.03
CA GLY A 931 -6.19 9.92 32.71
C GLY A 931 -5.91 11.10 31.78
N GLU A 932 -5.48 12.23 32.37
CA GLU A 932 -5.20 13.47 31.63
C GLU A 932 -4.09 13.30 30.58
N LEU A 933 -3.01 12.59 30.93
CA LEU A 933 -1.88 12.37 30.01
C LEU A 933 -2.32 11.68 28.72
N LYS A 934 -3.13 10.61 28.85
CA LYS A 934 -3.72 9.91 27.71
C LYS A 934 -4.60 10.85 26.88
N ASN A 935 -5.48 11.60 27.53
CA ASN A 935 -6.37 12.53 26.83
C ASN A 935 -5.58 13.57 26.01
N GLU A 936 -4.48 14.11 26.55
CA GLU A 936 -3.62 15.06 25.84
C GLU A 936 -2.89 14.42 24.64
N ILE A 937 -2.33 13.22 24.80
CA ILE A 937 -1.68 12.48 23.71
C ILE A 937 -2.68 12.23 22.57
N LEU A 938 -3.88 11.74 22.89
CA LEU A 938 -4.91 11.45 21.90
C LEU A 938 -5.48 12.72 21.26
N GLN A 939 -5.53 13.83 22.00
CA GLN A 939 -5.91 15.13 21.45
C GLN A 939 -4.85 15.62 20.46
N TYR A 940 -3.56 15.56 20.79
CA TYR A 940 -2.48 15.89 19.88
C TYR A 940 -2.48 15.03 18.61
N LEU A 941 -2.70 13.72 18.75
CA LEU A 941 -2.87 12.83 17.61
C LEU A 941 -4.07 13.28 16.75
N THR A 942 -5.22 13.58 17.37
CA THR A 942 -6.40 14.08 16.65
C THR A 942 -6.13 15.39 15.90
N LEU A 943 -5.47 16.36 16.53
CA LEU A 943 -5.11 17.64 15.90
C LEU A 943 -4.17 17.45 14.70
N PHE A 944 -3.27 16.46 14.75
CA PHE A 944 -2.44 16.11 13.60
C PHE A 944 -3.29 15.67 12.39
N HIS A 945 -4.33 14.84 12.59
CA HIS A 945 -5.25 14.47 11.51
C HIS A 945 -6.01 15.68 10.96
N PHE A 946 -6.46 16.58 11.82
CA PHE A 946 -7.07 17.83 11.38
C PHE A 946 -6.07 18.70 10.61
N SER A 947 -4.81 18.76 11.01
CA SER A 947 -3.81 19.60 10.34
C SER A 947 -3.49 19.16 8.90
N ARG A 948 -3.80 17.90 8.56
CA ARG A 948 -3.49 17.27 7.26
C ARG A 948 -4.67 17.25 6.28
N TYR A 949 -5.78 17.93 6.56
CA TYR A 949 -6.93 17.97 5.67
C TYR A 949 -6.59 18.42 4.24
N GLU A 950 -7.41 18.01 3.26
CA GLU A 950 -7.13 18.26 1.82
C GLU A 950 -8.31 18.87 1.05
N LYS A 951 -9.46 19.08 1.70
CA LYS A 951 -10.64 19.70 1.07
C LYS A 951 -10.70 21.19 1.37
N ALA A 952 -10.98 21.99 0.35
CA ALA A 952 -11.11 23.43 0.48
C ALA A 952 -12.43 23.89 1.15
N LYS A 953 -13.48 23.07 1.06
CA LYS A 953 -14.79 23.30 1.69
C LYS A 953 -15.15 22.13 2.60
N ASP A 954 -15.90 22.41 3.66
CA ASP A 954 -16.36 21.42 4.64
C ASP A 954 -15.20 20.59 5.19
N ILE A 955 -14.23 21.29 5.79
CA ILE A 955 -13.05 20.65 6.37
C ILE A 955 -13.49 19.59 7.37
N ASN A 956 -12.83 18.45 7.23
CA ASN A 956 -12.89 17.31 8.12
C ASN A 956 -11.46 16.82 8.30
N LEU A 957 -11.23 16.05 9.36
CA LEU A 957 -9.92 15.45 9.57
C LEU A 957 -9.55 14.53 8.40
N LYS A 958 -8.26 14.55 8.02
CA LYS A 958 -7.73 13.55 7.09
C LYS A 958 -7.65 12.24 7.84
N LEU A 959 -8.44 11.26 7.41
CA LEU A 959 -8.51 9.99 8.11
C LEU A 959 -7.15 9.31 8.15
N ASP A 960 -6.46 9.20 7.03
CA ASP A 960 -5.13 8.57 6.94
C ASP A 960 -4.06 9.64 6.62
N PRO A 961 -3.46 10.28 7.62
CA PRO A 961 -2.44 11.31 7.41
C PRO A 961 -1.09 10.72 6.96
N TYR A 962 -0.93 9.39 7.01
CA TYR A 962 0.31 8.68 6.76
C TYR A 962 0.49 8.26 5.30
N GLU A 963 -0.56 8.29 4.48
CA GLU A 963 -0.58 7.78 3.10
C GLU A 963 0.62 8.21 2.23
N ASN A 964 1.13 9.43 2.45
CA ASN A 964 2.30 9.97 1.72
C ASN A 964 3.61 9.22 2.04
N LEU A 965 3.72 8.57 3.20
CA LEU A 965 4.91 7.86 3.67
C LEU A 965 4.67 6.34 3.81
N ILE A 966 3.46 5.95 4.21
CA ILE A 966 3.02 4.58 4.46
C ILE A 966 1.70 4.36 3.68
N GLY A 967 1.81 3.95 2.42
CA GLY A 967 0.67 3.80 1.51
C GLY A 967 1.08 3.32 0.12
N GLU A 968 0.10 2.99 -0.72
CA GLU A 968 0.33 2.52 -2.10
C GLU A 968 0.99 3.59 -2.99
N ASN A 969 0.63 4.86 -2.78
CA ASN A 969 1.21 6.03 -3.44
C ASN A 969 2.22 6.75 -2.52
N SER A 970 2.82 6.05 -1.55
CA SER A 970 3.85 6.64 -0.69
C SER A 970 5.09 7.04 -1.48
N VAL A 971 5.89 7.96 -0.93
CA VAL A 971 7.15 8.41 -1.55
C VAL A 971 8.09 7.24 -1.87
N GLY A 972 8.16 6.22 -1.01
CA GLY A 972 8.95 5.01 -1.27
C GLY A 972 8.37 4.11 -2.37
N SER A 973 7.07 4.20 -2.66
CA SER A 973 6.46 3.54 -3.82
C SER A 973 6.71 4.30 -5.11
N LEU A 974 6.51 5.61 -5.05
CA LEU A 974 6.67 6.51 -6.18
C LEU A 974 8.15 6.63 -6.60
N SER A 975 9.10 6.37 -5.71
CA SER A 975 10.53 6.44 -6.04
C SER A 975 11.03 5.33 -6.97
N LEU A 976 10.22 4.28 -7.20
CA LEU A 976 10.62 3.13 -8.00
C LEU A 976 10.27 3.30 -9.49
N PHE A 977 11.24 2.99 -10.36
CA PHE A 977 11.00 2.80 -11.79
C PHE A 977 11.98 1.78 -12.37
N SER A 978 11.64 1.21 -13.53
CA SER A 978 12.47 0.18 -14.16
C SER A 978 13.83 0.71 -14.63
N HIS A 979 14.87 -0.08 -14.39
CA HIS A 979 16.21 0.08 -14.95
C HIS A 979 16.22 -0.16 -16.48
N MET A 980 17.36 0.08 -17.15
CA MET A 980 17.52 -0.01 -18.63
C MET A 980 16.94 -1.25 -19.32
N ARG A 981 16.86 -2.41 -18.65
CA ARG A 981 16.31 -3.67 -19.20
C ARG A 981 14.88 -3.99 -18.76
N GLY A 982 14.18 -3.07 -18.10
CA GLY A 982 12.76 -3.18 -17.74
C GLY A 982 12.42 -4.10 -16.55
N LYS A 983 13.27 -5.10 -16.23
CA LYS A 983 12.99 -6.13 -15.22
C LYS A 983 13.46 -5.80 -13.79
N VAL A 984 14.42 -4.88 -13.66
CA VAL A 984 15.06 -4.55 -12.38
C VAL A 984 14.54 -3.19 -11.92
N ASP A 985 14.19 -3.07 -10.65
CA ASP A 985 13.76 -1.79 -10.07
C ASP A 985 14.95 -0.91 -9.67
N PHE A 986 14.85 0.39 -9.98
CA PHE A 986 15.74 1.45 -9.52
C PHE A 986 14.99 2.36 -8.53
N ASN A 987 15.62 2.68 -7.40
CA ASN A 987 15.03 3.51 -6.34
C ASN A 987 15.63 4.93 -6.34
N SER A 988 14.93 5.87 -6.97
CA SER A 988 15.41 7.26 -7.12
C SER A 988 15.60 8.01 -5.80
N LEU A 989 14.82 7.72 -4.76
CA LEU A 989 15.00 8.34 -3.45
C LEU A 989 16.29 7.83 -2.77
N ALA A 990 16.58 6.53 -2.88
CA ALA A 990 17.81 5.95 -2.36
C ALA A 990 19.05 6.53 -3.06
N PHE A 991 19.01 6.62 -4.39
CA PHE A 991 20.08 7.24 -5.19
C PHE A 991 20.30 8.72 -4.83
N LEU A 992 19.22 9.52 -4.80
CA LEU A 992 19.33 10.95 -4.46
C LEU A 992 19.69 11.18 -3.00
N THR A 993 19.47 10.21 -2.12
CA THR A 993 19.97 10.23 -0.74
C THR A 993 21.50 10.16 -0.69
N GLU A 994 22.13 9.33 -1.55
CA GLU A 994 23.61 9.33 -1.68
C GLU A 994 24.14 10.64 -2.29
N VAL A 995 23.49 11.14 -3.34
CA VAL A 995 23.84 12.44 -3.94
C VAL A 995 23.74 13.56 -2.89
N LYS A 996 22.69 13.55 -2.07
CA LYS A 996 22.49 14.50 -0.98
C LYS A 996 23.64 14.48 0.03
N LYS A 997 24.13 13.31 0.44
CA LYS A 997 25.24 13.19 1.41
C LYS A 997 26.48 13.91 0.90
N ILE A 998 26.84 13.67 -0.36
CA ILE A 998 28.00 14.31 -1.01
C ILE A 998 27.84 15.83 -1.01
N LEU A 999 26.69 16.32 -1.48
CA LEU A 999 26.44 17.76 -1.54
C LEU A 999 26.35 18.40 -0.14
N ASN A 1000 25.90 17.68 0.89
CA ASN A 1000 25.79 18.23 2.24
C ASN A 1000 27.16 18.47 2.91
N VAL A 1001 28.20 17.71 2.59
CA VAL A 1001 29.54 17.85 3.21
C VAL A 1001 30.25 19.15 2.76
N GLN A 1002 30.10 19.56 1.50
CA GLN A 1002 30.77 20.76 0.98
C GLN A 1002 29.98 22.07 1.18
N PHE A 1003 28.68 21.97 1.43
CA PHE A 1003 27.82 23.14 1.66
C PHE A 1003 27.71 23.53 3.15
N VAL A 1004 28.50 22.89 4.01
CA VAL A 1004 28.84 23.32 5.38
C VAL A 1004 30.20 24.00 5.30
#